data_AF-A0A1F9NU55-F1
#
_entry.id   AF-A0A1F9NU55-F1
#
_cell.length_a   1.000
_cell.length_b   1.000
_cell.length_c   1.000
_cell.angle_alpha   90.00
_cell.angle_beta   90.00
_cell.angle_gamma   90.00
#
_symmetry.space_group_name_H-M   'P 1'
#
loop_
_entity.id
_entity.type
_entity.pdbx_description
1 polymer ?
#
loop_
_entity_poly.entity_id
_entity_poly.type
_entity_poly.pdbx_seq_one_letter_code
_entity_poly.pdbx_strand_id
1 'polypeptide(L)'
;MALRINTNIAAMNAHKNMMKTDNNLSDSLGRLSTGLRITKAADDASGMAIADSLRSQALGLGQAIRNGNDGIAIVQTADAALEESINIVNTIKQKSIQSAQDGQTTESRKAIQSDITKLRDELDTIAKTTAFNNQKLLSGNFTDRKFQIGAYAGETIGISIQSTEATKIGHITTSDLTFAGEGTSQLNIYSNLQDKTYSLSSVELAYNNKAENGVGAVADSINKLSDVLGISATASVSSSTDASIEAGTTDAGFAINGVTIGALNVKDNDADGALVAAINNKTSEHGVTASVDENGILSMTTADNRAIQVTMGSVTQAVMGGTEDMSTLGKIEVRQEGTSQISITDASAQAGIAFSSADGLTKMAAITATTQEMVLASGSLLTAATTLASGAVLQGSFKTSAAITGFVDNSNVIGAGSIIQSGSVIGSGTTLQGEFKIASMVASTTKSTLAAGSVLTGGATTIISSGSIFEGDVSASLSGTTAGAVVVSGGNTYVKAGAQADIKATGLTLTAGAILGIGSVLIDNTVLAAGSKMGSDITMDAGRTTTVTADMQLNGGATNLAAASIFKSGTTFANETMVGSGSISGGSVTLGTGSVIGANSSLANGSSIGTTGIATVEDETVSADKDMLLAKGSVIAAGSTLTAGTVLTNDIQAGGTTGNQKFAKGTTLEYDIITGTNVALAEDMVINGGSILKAGTTLGVNAVAADDTVDSAVSEGKAYRLSDVDVTTQEGAQIGIAVADAALKSLDKVRSDLGSVQNQLTSTINNISTTRVNVSAAESTIRDVDFSEESAVFTKLQILSQAGTFAMSQANASAQGVLSLLQ
;
A
#
# COMPACT_ATOMS: atom_id res chain seq x y z
N MET A 1 36.31 -100.73 -5.59
CA MET A 1 35.31 -100.47 -4.53
C MET A 1 35.61 -101.38 -3.35
N ALA A 2 36.02 -100.85 -2.21
CA ALA A 2 36.25 -101.66 -1.01
C ALA A 2 34.90 -101.95 -0.33
N LEU A 3 34.47 -103.21 -0.31
CA LEU A 3 33.27 -103.66 0.39
C LEU A 3 33.52 -103.59 1.91
N ARG A 4 32.94 -102.58 2.57
CA ARG A 4 32.90 -102.48 4.04
C ARG A 4 31.53 -102.96 4.52
N ILE A 5 31.49 -104.00 5.36
CA ILE A 5 30.26 -104.73 5.73
C ILE A 5 29.51 -104.09 6.91
N ASN A 6 30.21 -103.44 7.85
CA ASN A 6 29.60 -102.87 9.07
C ASN A 6 28.85 -101.55 8.82
N THR A 7 29.19 -100.83 7.74
CA THR A 7 28.53 -99.57 7.35
C THR A 7 28.01 -99.70 5.94
N ASN A 8 26.70 -99.90 5.78
CA ASN A 8 26.04 -99.99 4.48
C ASN A 8 25.87 -98.59 3.87
N ILE A 9 26.88 -98.16 3.11
CA ILE A 9 26.91 -96.84 2.46
C ILE A 9 25.78 -96.71 1.43
N ALA A 10 25.37 -97.81 0.77
CA ALA A 10 24.28 -97.79 -0.20
C ALA A 10 22.91 -97.51 0.46
N ALA A 11 22.63 -98.16 1.59
CA ALA A 11 21.42 -97.88 2.38
C ALA A 11 21.43 -96.48 3.00
N MET A 12 22.57 -96.00 3.52
CA MET A 12 22.65 -94.63 4.05
C MET A 12 22.48 -93.57 2.96
N ASN A 13 23.00 -93.81 1.76
CA ASN A 13 22.78 -92.92 0.61
C ASN A 13 21.31 -92.95 0.16
N ALA A 14 20.67 -94.12 0.12
CA ALA A 14 19.24 -94.25 -0.18
C ALA A 14 18.37 -93.53 0.85
N HIS A 15 18.66 -93.70 2.15
CA HIS A 15 17.97 -93.01 3.25
C HIS A 15 18.17 -91.48 3.19
N LYS A 16 19.40 -91.01 2.93
CA LYS A 16 19.69 -89.58 2.75
C LYS A 16 18.90 -88.98 1.58
N ASN A 17 18.76 -89.71 0.47
CA ASN A 17 17.98 -89.28 -0.69
C ASN A 17 16.48 -89.33 -0.43
N MET A 18 15.99 -90.34 0.30
CA MET A 18 14.59 -90.44 0.73
C MET A 18 14.19 -89.29 1.64
N MET A 19 14.99 -88.98 2.67
CA MET A 19 14.76 -87.82 3.55
C MET A 19 14.73 -86.50 2.78
N LYS A 20 15.56 -86.35 1.74
CA LYS A 20 15.48 -85.19 0.84
C LYS A 20 14.18 -85.15 0.04
N THR A 21 13.74 -86.29 -0.49
CA THR A 21 12.47 -86.39 -1.22
C THR A 21 11.27 -86.12 -0.32
N ASP A 22 11.26 -86.63 0.91
CA ASP A 22 10.17 -86.41 1.88
C ASP A 22 10.10 -84.95 2.32
N ASN A 23 11.23 -84.28 2.54
CA ASN A 23 11.26 -82.85 2.81
C ASN A 23 10.70 -82.04 1.63
N ASN A 24 11.10 -82.38 0.40
CA ASN A 24 10.60 -81.71 -0.81
C ASN A 24 9.09 -81.99 -1.03
N LEU A 25 8.62 -83.20 -0.71
CA LEU A 25 7.21 -83.58 -0.80
C LEU A 25 6.38 -82.77 0.21
N SER A 26 6.88 -82.60 1.44
CA SER A 26 6.25 -81.77 2.47
C SER A 26 6.21 -80.29 2.07
N ASP A 27 7.28 -79.77 1.46
CA ASP A 27 7.31 -78.38 0.97
C ASP A 27 6.33 -78.18 -0.20
N SER A 28 6.27 -79.13 -1.13
CA SER A 28 5.31 -79.11 -2.25
C SER A 28 3.85 -79.19 -1.77
N LEU A 29 3.57 -80.03 -0.76
CA LEU A 29 2.26 -80.09 -0.10
C LEU A 29 1.91 -78.76 0.57
N GLY A 30 2.87 -78.10 1.23
CA GLY A 30 2.69 -76.79 1.85
C GLY A 30 2.36 -75.69 0.82
N ARG A 31 3.03 -75.71 -0.34
CA ARG A 31 2.76 -74.78 -1.44
C ARG A 31 1.38 -75.01 -2.06
N LEU A 32 1.01 -76.27 -2.33
CA LEU A 32 -0.32 -76.61 -2.86
C LEU A 32 -1.44 -76.28 -1.86
N SER A 33 -1.22 -76.49 -0.57
CA SER A 33 -2.21 -76.20 0.47
C SER A 33 -2.41 -74.70 0.69
N THR A 34 -1.37 -73.89 0.54
CA THR A 34 -1.44 -72.44 0.74
C THR A 34 -1.77 -71.68 -0.55
N GLY A 35 -1.58 -72.30 -1.71
CA GLY A 35 -1.65 -71.64 -3.02
C GLY A 35 -0.47 -70.70 -3.28
N LEU A 36 0.54 -70.68 -2.39
CA LEU A 36 1.68 -69.76 -2.46
C LEU A 36 2.95 -70.54 -2.76
N ARG A 37 3.71 -70.07 -3.76
CA ARG A 37 5.05 -70.55 -4.10
C ARG A 37 6.07 -70.23 -3.00
N ILE A 38 5.93 -69.07 -2.38
CA ILE A 38 6.81 -68.59 -1.30
C ILE A 38 6.01 -68.62 0.01
N THR A 39 6.33 -69.60 0.87
CA THR A 39 5.60 -69.83 2.12
C THR A 39 6.39 -69.42 3.36
N LYS A 40 7.71 -69.59 3.31
CA LYS A 40 8.67 -69.24 4.37
C LYS A 40 9.79 -68.37 3.80
N ALA A 41 10.40 -67.51 4.62
CA ALA A 41 11.51 -66.65 4.20
C ALA A 41 12.74 -67.42 3.68
N ALA A 42 12.86 -68.70 4.04
CA ALA A 42 13.90 -69.59 3.54
C ALA A 42 13.69 -70.05 2.08
N ASP A 43 12.48 -69.93 1.53
CA ASP A 43 12.19 -70.31 0.13
C ASP A 43 12.77 -69.32 -0.86
N ASP A 44 12.56 -68.01 -0.62
CA ASP A 44 13.12 -66.89 -1.39
C ASP A 44 13.02 -65.60 -0.57
N ALA A 45 14.11 -65.20 0.09
CA ALA A 45 14.13 -64.02 0.95
C ALA A 45 13.88 -62.72 0.17
N SER A 46 14.42 -62.61 -1.04
CA SER A 46 14.21 -61.45 -1.93
C SER A 46 12.78 -61.38 -2.46
N GLY A 47 12.25 -62.52 -2.93
CA GLY A 47 10.88 -62.62 -3.42
C GLY A 47 9.85 -62.32 -2.34
N MET A 48 10.08 -62.78 -1.11
CA MET A 48 9.24 -62.45 0.04
C MET A 48 9.28 -60.96 0.38
N ALA A 49 10.46 -60.34 0.41
CA ALA A 49 10.59 -58.91 0.70
C ALA A 49 9.88 -58.02 -0.34
N ILE A 50 10.00 -58.35 -1.63
CA ILE A 50 9.32 -57.63 -2.71
C ILE A 50 7.80 -57.86 -2.63
N ALA A 51 7.36 -59.11 -2.46
CA ALA A 51 5.94 -59.45 -2.34
C ALA A 51 5.29 -58.75 -1.14
N ASP A 52 5.94 -58.71 0.02
CA ASP A 52 5.43 -58.02 1.20
C ASP A 52 5.39 -56.49 1.01
N SER A 53 6.35 -55.91 0.28
CA SER A 53 6.32 -54.50 -0.11
C SER A 53 5.16 -54.18 -1.06
N LEU A 54 4.96 -54.98 -2.11
CA LEU A 54 3.85 -54.81 -3.06
C LEU A 54 2.49 -55.03 -2.36
N ARG A 55 2.40 -56.01 -1.45
CA ARG A 55 1.20 -56.23 -0.64
C ARG A 55 0.90 -55.04 0.28
N SER A 56 1.93 -54.48 0.93
CA SER A 56 1.79 -53.26 1.76
C SER A 56 1.29 -52.09 0.91
N GLN A 57 1.85 -51.90 -0.28
CA GLN A 57 1.42 -50.88 -1.23
C GLN A 57 -0.03 -51.11 -1.67
N ALA A 58 -0.42 -52.34 -2.04
CA ALA A 58 -1.80 -52.66 -2.44
C ALA A 58 -2.82 -52.40 -1.32
N LEU A 59 -2.47 -52.72 -0.07
CA LEU A 59 -3.29 -52.40 1.10
C LEU A 59 -3.41 -50.88 1.31
N GLY A 60 -2.30 -50.15 1.17
CA GLY A 60 -2.27 -48.68 1.21
C GLY A 60 -3.16 -48.05 0.15
N LEU A 61 -3.03 -48.47 -1.11
CA LEU A 61 -3.90 -48.04 -2.21
C LEU A 61 -5.37 -48.42 -1.96
N GLY A 62 -5.62 -49.57 -1.34
CA GLY A 62 -6.96 -50.00 -0.93
C GLY A 62 -7.62 -49.06 0.09
N GLN A 63 -6.86 -48.57 1.09
CA GLN A 63 -7.34 -47.56 2.03
C GLN A 63 -7.47 -46.19 1.36
N ALA A 64 -6.52 -45.81 0.49
CA ALA A 64 -6.58 -44.57 -0.28
C ALA A 64 -7.85 -44.45 -1.14
N ILE A 65 -8.29 -45.54 -1.78
CA ILE A 65 -9.56 -45.58 -2.53
C ILE A 65 -10.74 -45.31 -1.60
N ARG A 66 -10.76 -45.88 -0.39
CA ARG A 66 -11.83 -45.62 0.60
C ARG A 66 -11.82 -44.16 1.04
N ASN A 67 -10.66 -43.61 1.37
CA ASN A 67 -10.51 -42.20 1.73
C ASN A 67 -10.95 -41.26 0.59
N GLY A 68 -10.65 -41.62 -0.67
CA GLY A 68 -11.09 -40.88 -1.85
C GLY A 68 -12.61 -40.91 -2.01
N ASN A 69 -13.25 -42.06 -1.80
CA ASN A 69 -14.71 -42.18 -1.82
C ASN A 69 -15.37 -41.38 -0.68
N ASP A 70 -14.76 -41.33 0.51
CA ASP A 70 -15.21 -40.47 1.61
C ASP A 70 -15.10 -38.99 1.23
N GLY A 71 -14.02 -38.60 0.55
CA GLY A 71 -13.85 -37.25 -0.01
C GLY A 71 -14.95 -36.90 -1.02
N ILE A 72 -15.32 -37.83 -1.91
CA ILE A 72 -16.45 -37.65 -2.84
C ILE A 72 -17.76 -37.48 -2.08
N ALA A 73 -18.04 -38.30 -1.07
CA ALA A 73 -19.26 -38.20 -0.28
C ALA A 73 -19.37 -36.84 0.46
N ILE A 74 -18.26 -36.32 0.98
CA ILE A 74 -18.19 -34.98 1.60
C ILE A 74 -18.52 -33.90 0.58
N VAL A 75 -17.87 -33.92 -0.60
CA VAL A 75 -18.10 -32.94 -1.66
C VAL A 75 -19.54 -32.98 -2.17
N GLN A 76 -20.13 -34.17 -2.34
CA GLN A 76 -21.52 -34.33 -2.76
C GLN A 76 -22.51 -33.85 -1.70
N THR A 77 -22.24 -34.08 -0.42
CA THR A 77 -23.06 -33.57 0.68
C THR A 77 -23.05 -32.04 0.72
N ALA A 78 -21.87 -31.43 0.50
CA ALA A 78 -21.74 -29.99 0.39
C ALA A 78 -22.45 -29.43 -0.85
N ASP A 79 -22.28 -30.04 -2.03
CA ASP A 79 -22.92 -29.61 -3.28
C ASP A 79 -24.46 -29.65 -3.18
N ALA A 80 -25.03 -30.71 -2.59
CA ALA A 80 -26.49 -30.80 -2.39
C ALA A 80 -27.02 -29.69 -1.47
N ALA A 81 -26.30 -29.36 -0.39
CA ALA A 81 -26.68 -28.26 0.49
C ALA A 81 -26.48 -26.87 -0.15
N LEU A 82 -25.49 -26.73 -1.04
CA LEU A 82 -25.27 -25.52 -1.83
C LEU A 82 -26.37 -25.31 -2.86
N GLU A 83 -26.89 -26.37 -3.48
CA GLU A 83 -28.02 -26.28 -4.40
C GLU A 83 -29.26 -25.66 -3.72
N GLU A 84 -29.55 -26.08 -2.49
CA GLU A 84 -30.64 -25.47 -1.71
C GLU A 84 -30.33 -24.01 -1.36
N SER A 85 -29.08 -23.70 -1.00
CA SER A 85 -28.65 -22.32 -0.75
C SER A 85 -28.85 -21.43 -1.99
N ILE A 86 -28.52 -21.93 -3.19
CA ILE A 86 -28.74 -21.24 -4.48
C ILE A 86 -30.24 -21.03 -4.73
N ASN A 87 -31.09 -22.02 -4.48
CA ASN A 87 -32.54 -21.89 -4.63
C ASN A 87 -33.13 -20.82 -3.69
N ILE A 88 -32.64 -20.76 -2.44
CA ILE A 88 -33.02 -19.74 -1.48
C ILE A 88 -32.60 -18.34 -1.96
N VAL A 89 -31.35 -18.16 -2.40
CA VAL A 89 -30.89 -16.85 -2.91
C VAL A 89 -31.66 -16.44 -4.17
N ASN A 90 -31.98 -17.37 -5.07
CA ASN A 90 -32.86 -17.10 -6.22
C ASN A 90 -34.25 -16.62 -5.77
N THR A 91 -34.79 -17.19 -4.69
CA THR A 91 -36.07 -16.75 -4.12
C THR A 91 -35.97 -15.37 -3.47
N ILE A 92 -34.87 -15.08 -2.77
CA ILE A 92 -34.56 -13.73 -2.23
C ILE A 92 -34.48 -12.71 -3.37
N LYS A 93 -33.82 -13.06 -4.48
CA LYS A 93 -33.76 -12.21 -5.68
C LYS A 93 -35.15 -11.95 -6.25
N GLN A 94 -35.98 -12.97 -6.41
CA GLN A 94 -37.36 -12.82 -6.90
C GLN A 94 -38.20 -11.91 -5.99
N LYS A 95 -38.10 -12.06 -4.67
CA LYS A 95 -38.77 -11.19 -3.69
C LYS A 95 -38.24 -9.76 -3.73
N SER A 96 -36.94 -9.57 -3.94
CA SER A 96 -36.33 -8.25 -4.11
C SER A 96 -36.84 -7.57 -5.39
N ILE A 97 -36.94 -8.31 -6.51
CA ILE A 97 -37.57 -7.83 -7.75
C ILE A 97 -39.03 -7.45 -7.52
N GLN A 98 -39.79 -8.27 -6.78
CA GLN A 98 -41.18 -7.97 -6.43
C GLN A 98 -41.30 -6.68 -5.60
N SER A 99 -40.40 -6.46 -4.64
CA SER A 99 -40.39 -5.26 -3.78
C SER A 99 -39.96 -3.99 -4.53
N ALA A 100 -39.11 -4.14 -5.55
CA ALA A 100 -38.61 -3.04 -6.38
C ALA A 100 -39.69 -2.45 -7.32
N GLN A 101 -40.83 -3.12 -7.47
CA GLN A 101 -41.95 -2.61 -8.25
C GLN A 101 -42.65 -1.45 -7.52
N ASP A 102 -43.03 -0.42 -8.28
CA ASP A 102 -43.66 0.79 -7.75
C ASP A 102 -45.13 0.58 -7.31
N GLY A 103 -45.77 -0.49 -7.78
CA GLY A 103 -47.11 -0.90 -7.34
C GLY A 103 -47.18 -1.51 -5.93
N GLN A 104 -46.05 -1.60 -5.22
CA GLN A 104 -45.99 -2.09 -3.84
C GLN A 104 -46.11 -0.94 -2.84
N THR A 105 -46.86 -1.16 -1.77
CA THR A 105 -46.97 -0.20 -0.66
C THR A 105 -45.87 -0.46 0.38
N THR A 106 -45.60 0.51 1.25
CA THR A 106 -44.65 0.32 2.37
C THR A 106 -45.01 -0.88 3.25
N GLU A 107 -46.31 -1.15 3.44
CA GLU A 107 -46.78 -2.32 4.20
C GLU A 107 -46.47 -3.64 3.48
N SER A 108 -46.71 -3.73 2.16
CA SER A 108 -46.42 -4.95 1.41
C SER A 108 -44.91 -5.20 1.31
N ARG A 109 -44.09 -4.15 1.15
CA ARG A 109 -42.61 -4.26 1.21
C ARG A 109 -42.12 -4.80 2.55
N LYS A 110 -42.73 -4.37 3.66
CA LYS A 110 -42.41 -4.89 5.01
C LYS A 110 -42.77 -6.38 5.16
N ALA A 111 -43.87 -6.84 4.55
CA ALA A 111 -44.23 -8.25 4.53
C ALA A 111 -43.21 -9.08 3.72
N ILE A 112 -42.80 -8.58 2.54
CA ILE A 112 -41.75 -9.20 1.71
C ILE A 112 -40.42 -9.26 2.47
N GLN A 113 -40.04 -8.20 3.19
CA GLN A 113 -38.83 -8.19 4.02
C GLN A 113 -38.88 -9.25 5.13
N SER A 114 -40.04 -9.49 5.74
CA SER A 114 -40.19 -10.58 6.73
C SER A 114 -39.97 -11.96 6.10
N ASP A 115 -40.38 -12.16 4.85
CA ASP A 115 -40.12 -13.42 4.14
C ASP A 115 -38.63 -13.57 3.81
N ILE A 116 -37.99 -12.49 3.32
CA ILE A 116 -36.54 -12.48 3.04
C ILE A 116 -35.74 -12.77 4.31
N THR A 117 -36.15 -12.21 5.45
CA THR A 117 -35.52 -12.47 6.75
C THR A 117 -35.55 -13.96 7.09
N LYS A 118 -36.70 -14.63 6.92
CA LYS A 118 -36.82 -16.08 7.15
C LYS A 118 -35.98 -16.91 6.18
N LEU A 119 -35.97 -16.53 4.90
CA LEU A 119 -35.15 -17.20 3.88
C LEU A 119 -33.66 -17.07 4.20
N ARG A 120 -33.22 -15.90 4.66
CA ARG A 120 -31.84 -15.68 5.10
C ARG A 120 -31.51 -16.55 6.32
N ASP A 121 -32.40 -16.63 7.31
CA ASP A 121 -32.18 -17.43 8.50
C ASP A 121 -32.14 -18.94 8.18
N GLU A 122 -32.92 -19.39 7.19
CA GLU A 122 -32.86 -20.76 6.65
C GLU A 122 -31.52 -21.03 5.95
N LEU A 123 -31.06 -20.11 5.10
CA LEU A 123 -29.75 -20.20 4.44
C LEU A 123 -28.62 -20.32 5.46
N ASP A 124 -28.66 -19.49 6.52
CA ASP A 124 -27.70 -19.56 7.63
C ASP A 124 -27.78 -20.89 8.39
N THR A 125 -29.00 -21.42 8.55
CA THR A 125 -29.21 -22.73 9.18
C THR A 125 -28.60 -23.84 8.34
N ILE A 126 -28.78 -23.84 7.01
CA ILE A 126 -28.16 -24.80 6.10
C ILE A 126 -26.63 -24.72 6.22
N ALA A 127 -26.06 -23.52 6.16
CA ALA A 127 -24.62 -23.31 6.26
C ALA A 127 -24.05 -23.84 7.61
N LYS A 128 -24.75 -23.58 8.72
CA LYS A 128 -24.30 -23.96 10.08
C LYS A 128 -24.64 -25.39 10.47
N THR A 129 -25.64 -26.03 9.86
CA THR A 129 -26.06 -27.39 10.22
C THR A 129 -25.37 -28.45 9.37
N THR A 130 -25.13 -28.18 8.09
CA THR A 130 -24.51 -29.12 7.14
C THR A 130 -23.16 -29.62 7.65
N ALA A 131 -23.12 -30.92 7.96
CA ALA A 131 -21.95 -31.55 8.55
C ALA A 131 -21.76 -32.97 8.03
N PHE A 132 -20.51 -33.39 7.92
CA PHE A 132 -20.13 -34.78 7.71
C PHE A 132 -19.26 -35.24 8.87
N ASN A 133 -19.68 -36.29 9.59
CA ASN A 133 -18.98 -36.80 10.77
C ASN A 133 -18.61 -35.69 11.79
N ASN A 134 -19.59 -34.84 12.14
CA ASN A 134 -19.44 -33.65 13.00
C ASN A 134 -18.54 -32.52 12.48
N GLN A 135 -17.99 -32.64 11.26
CA GLN A 135 -17.24 -31.55 10.63
C GLN A 135 -18.18 -30.69 9.80
N LYS A 136 -18.24 -29.39 10.12
CA LYS A 136 -19.03 -28.41 9.39
C LYS A 136 -18.38 -28.12 8.04
N LEU A 137 -19.17 -28.19 6.98
CA LEU A 137 -18.67 -28.09 5.61
C LEU A 137 -18.77 -26.67 5.07
N LEU A 138 -19.89 -26.00 5.33
CA LEU A 138 -20.28 -24.73 4.69
C LEU A 138 -20.06 -23.47 5.57
N SER A 139 -19.58 -23.64 6.81
CA SER A 139 -19.34 -22.51 7.72
C SER A 139 -18.01 -21.77 7.42
N GLY A 140 -17.17 -22.29 6.53
CA GLY A 140 -15.84 -21.76 6.22
C GLY A 140 -14.69 -22.32 7.06
N ASN A 141 -14.97 -23.21 8.03
CA ASN A 141 -13.94 -23.91 8.82
C ASN A 141 -13.30 -25.11 8.07
N PHE A 142 -13.83 -25.44 6.89
CA PHE A 142 -13.40 -26.57 6.07
C PHE A 142 -12.38 -26.11 5.02
N THR A 143 -11.26 -25.56 5.46
CA THR A 143 -10.17 -25.09 4.60
C THR A 143 -8.95 -26.01 4.71
N ASP A 144 -8.25 -26.22 3.58
CA ASP A 144 -7.06 -27.07 3.44
C ASP A 144 -7.17 -28.45 4.11
N ARG A 145 -8.32 -29.13 3.94
CA ARG A 145 -8.52 -30.48 4.47
C ARG A 145 -7.89 -31.48 3.53
N LYS A 146 -6.85 -32.16 4.02
CA LYS A 146 -6.04 -33.09 3.22
C LYS A 146 -6.56 -34.52 3.35
N PHE A 147 -6.84 -35.13 2.21
CA PHE A 147 -7.23 -36.53 2.11
C PHE A 147 -6.06 -37.34 1.57
N GLN A 148 -5.59 -38.31 2.35
CA GLN A 148 -4.57 -39.25 1.92
C GLN A 148 -5.15 -40.19 0.87
N ILE A 149 -4.72 -40.00 -0.37
CA ILE A 149 -5.18 -40.71 -1.57
C ILE A 149 -4.06 -41.52 -2.22
N GLY A 150 -2.92 -41.70 -1.56
CA GLY A 150 -1.86 -42.57 -2.05
C GLY A 150 -1.31 -43.51 -0.99
N ALA A 151 -0.41 -44.40 -1.41
CA ALA A 151 0.23 -45.37 -0.52
C ALA A 151 1.40 -44.79 0.26
N TYR A 152 1.98 -43.68 -0.20
CA TYR A 152 3.14 -43.04 0.41
C TYR A 152 2.79 -41.71 1.08
N ALA A 153 3.61 -41.30 2.05
CA ALA A 153 3.39 -40.07 2.80
C ALA A 153 3.42 -38.84 1.87
N GLY A 154 2.44 -37.94 2.05
CA GLY A 154 2.34 -36.68 1.28
C GLY A 154 1.51 -36.77 0.00
N GLU A 155 1.09 -37.97 -0.42
CA GLU A 155 0.15 -38.16 -1.53
C GLU A 155 -1.28 -37.80 -1.09
N THR A 156 -1.57 -36.50 -1.08
CA THR A 156 -2.85 -35.95 -0.60
C THR A 156 -3.52 -35.03 -1.60
N ILE A 157 -4.85 -34.99 -1.57
CA ILE A 157 -5.66 -33.95 -2.23
C ILE A 157 -6.21 -33.03 -1.13
N GLY A 158 -6.01 -31.72 -1.30
CA GLY A 158 -6.60 -30.70 -0.46
C GLY A 158 -8.01 -30.34 -0.94
N ILE A 159 -8.98 -30.39 -0.03
CA ILE A 159 -10.35 -29.91 -0.27
C ILE A 159 -10.54 -28.67 0.59
N SER A 160 -10.96 -27.58 -0.05
CA SER A 160 -11.33 -26.34 0.64
C SER A 160 -12.74 -25.94 0.21
N ILE A 161 -13.60 -25.69 1.18
CA ILE A 161 -14.97 -25.23 0.97
C ILE A 161 -15.09 -23.86 1.64
N GLN A 162 -15.46 -22.85 0.85
CA GLN A 162 -15.62 -21.50 1.36
C GLN A 162 -16.90 -21.38 2.20
N SER A 163 -16.97 -20.34 3.03
CA SER A 163 -18.18 -20.07 3.82
C SER A 163 -19.33 -19.65 2.91
N THR A 164 -20.53 -20.14 3.21
CA THR A 164 -21.77 -19.74 2.53
C THR A 164 -22.78 -19.11 3.46
N GLU A 165 -22.33 -18.64 4.62
CA GLU A 165 -23.17 -17.89 5.56
C GLU A 165 -23.60 -16.55 4.93
N ALA A 166 -24.79 -16.05 5.28
CA ALA A 166 -25.33 -14.80 4.73
C ALA A 166 -24.42 -13.58 5.01
N THR A 167 -23.62 -13.64 6.08
CA THR A 167 -22.66 -12.58 6.44
C THR A 167 -21.36 -12.63 5.62
N LYS A 168 -21.12 -13.72 4.89
CA LYS A 168 -19.88 -13.99 4.15
C LYS A 168 -20.08 -14.06 2.63
N ILE A 169 -21.31 -13.96 2.14
CA ILE A 169 -21.65 -13.95 0.71
C ILE A 169 -22.43 -12.69 0.32
N GLY A 170 -22.43 -12.37 -0.98
CA GLY A 170 -23.16 -11.22 -1.50
C GLY A 170 -22.51 -9.87 -1.22
N HIS A 171 -21.18 -9.83 -1.13
CA HIS A 171 -20.47 -8.56 -0.90
C HIS A 171 -20.61 -7.67 -2.12
N ILE A 172 -21.24 -6.51 -1.93
CA ILE A 172 -21.17 -5.40 -2.86
C ILE A 172 -20.75 -4.16 -2.10
N THR A 173 -20.03 -3.27 -2.76
CA THR A 173 -19.76 -1.92 -2.25
C THR A 173 -20.44 -0.94 -3.20
N THR A 174 -21.15 0.04 -2.66
CA THR A 174 -21.67 1.17 -3.42
C THR A 174 -21.03 2.47 -2.95
N SER A 175 -20.75 3.37 -3.88
CA SER A 175 -20.26 4.72 -3.60
C SER A 175 -20.93 5.70 -4.55
N ASP A 176 -21.19 6.92 -4.08
CA ASP A 176 -21.66 8.00 -4.94
C ASP A 176 -20.44 8.78 -5.46
N LEU A 177 -20.34 8.93 -6.77
CA LEU A 177 -19.40 9.82 -7.45
C LEU A 177 -20.14 11.12 -7.81
N THR A 178 -19.67 12.24 -7.26
CA THR A 178 -20.21 13.58 -7.47
C THR A 178 -19.18 14.50 -8.10
N PHE A 179 -19.66 15.56 -8.75
CA PHE A 179 -18.87 16.51 -9.50
C PHE A 179 -19.15 17.92 -8.98
N ALA A 180 -18.09 18.71 -8.72
CA ALA A 180 -18.22 20.01 -8.07
C ALA A 180 -18.64 21.16 -9.02
N GLY A 181 -18.60 20.97 -10.35
CA GLY A 181 -18.89 22.03 -11.32
C GLY A 181 -18.76 21.58 -12.78
N GLU A 182 -18.91 22.53 -13.72
CA GLU A 182 -18.72 22.28 -15.16
C GLU A 182 -17.23 22.11 -15.52
N GLY A 183 -16.96 21.37 -16.59
CA GLY A 183 -15.62 21.17 -17.15
C GLY A 183 -15.38 19.74 -17.62
N THR A 184 -14.12 19.41 -17.93
CA THR A 184 -13.74 18.07 -18.39
C THR A 184 -13.42 17.14 -17.22
N SER A 185 -14.03 15.94 -17.21
CA SER A 185 -13.74 14.87 -16.25
C SER A 185 -13.04 13.72 -16.96
N GLN A 186 -11.89 13.28 -16.43
CA GLN A 186 -11.19 12.08 -16.89
C GLN A 186 -10.92 11.14 -15.71
N LEU A 187 -11.69 10.06 -15.61
CA LEU A 187 -11.58 9.14 -14.49
C LEU A 187 -10.51 8.07 -14.73
N ASN A 188 -9.72 7.80 -13.70
CA ASN A 188 -8.84 6.64 -13.59
C ASN A 188 -9.46 5.66 -12.58
N ILE A 189 -9.80 4.45 -13.03
CA ILE A 189 -10.42 3.41 -12.20
C ILE A 189 -9.44 2.25 -12.00
N TYR A 190 -9.19 1.87 -10.75
CA TYR A 190 -8.39 0.70 -10.43
C TYR A 190 -9.26 -0.57 -10.50
N SER A 191 -8.86 -1.52 -11.34
CA SER A 191 -9.45 -2.86 -11.42
C SER A 191 -8.77 -3.79 -10.43
N ASN A 192 -9.52 -4.26 -9.43
CA ASN A 192 -9.12 -5.31 -8.49
C ASN A 192 -8.97 -6.69 -9.19
N LEU A 193 -9.72 -6.92 -10.28
CA LEU A 193 -9.66 -8.17 -11.06
C LEU A 193 -8.33 -8.31 -11.79
N GLN A 194 -7.74 -7.20 -12.24
CA GLN A 194 -6.54 -7.20 -13.08
C GLN A 194 -5.32 -6.51 -12.46
N ASP A 195 -5.46 -5.97 -11.23
CA ASP A 195 -4.42 -5.23 -10.50
C ASP A 195 -3.81 -4.08 -11.33
N LYS A 196 -4.68 -3.32 -12.02
CA LYS A 196 -4.27 -2.26 -12.96
C LYS A 196 -5.25 -1.09 -12.97
N THR A 197 -4.73 0.11 -13.16
CA THR A 197 -5.52 1.33 -13.36
C THR A 197 -5.86 1.52 -14.84
N TYR A 198 -7.13 1.79 -15.12
CA TYR A 198 -7.67 2.09 -16.44
C TYR A 198 -8.09 3.55 -16.50
N SER A 199 -7.57 4.29 -17.47
CA SER A 199 -8.02 5.66 -17.77
C SER A 199 -9.21 5.59 -18.73
N LEU A 200 -10.32 6.21 -18.33
CA LEU A 200 -11.50 6.36 -19.16
C LEU A 200 -11.31 7.49 -20.18
N SER A 201 -12.17 7.49 -21.20
CA SER A 201 -12.30 8.62 -22.10
C SER A 201 -12.73 9.86 -21.32
N SER A 202 -12.15 11.02 -21.64
CA SER A 202 -12.58 12.30 -21.08
C SER A 202 -14.01 12.61 -21.52
N VAL A 203 -14.84 13.06 -20.58
CA VAL A 203 -16.22 13.51 -20.83
C VAL A 203 -16.35 14.93 -20.32
N GLU A 204 -16.95 15.81 -21.13
CA GLU A 204 -17.22 17.20 -20.75
C GLU A 204 -18.58 17.29 -20.04
N LEU A 205 -18.60 17.79 -18.81
CA LEU A 205 -19.79 18.00 -18.00
C LEU A 205 -20.19 19.48 -18.09
N ALA A 206 -21.42 19.78 -18.53
CA ALA A 206 -21.88 21.16 -18.70
C ALA A 206 -23.42 21.30 -18.58
N TYR A 207 -23.86 22.47 -18.13
CA TYR A 207 -25.26 22.91 -18.07
C TYR A 207 -25.76 23.43 -19.42
N ASN A 208 -25.53 22.68 -20.50
CA ASN A 208 -25.85 23.11 -21.87
C ASN A 208 -27.12 22.45 -22.45
N ASN A 209 -27.94 21.82 -21.60
CA ASN A 209 -29.15 21.09 -21.98
C ASN A 209 -28.90 19.94 -22.97
N LYS A 210 -27.71 19.33 -22.96
CA LYS A 210 -27.40 18.14 -23.76
C LYS A 210 -27.16 16.92 -22.87
N ALA A 211 -27.74 15.79 -23.27
CA ALA A 211 -27.52 14.51 -22.58
C ALA A 211 -26.07 14.01 -22.71
N GLU A 212 -25.38 14.36 -23.81
CA GLU A 212 -23.97 14.01 -24.07
C GLU A 212 -23.01 14.60 -23.02
N ASN A 213 -23.40 15.73 -22.41
CA ASN A 213 -22.62 16.45 -21.41
C ASN A 213 -23.16 16.22 -19.98
N GLY A 214 -24.01 15.19 -19.79
CA GLY A 214 -24.52 14.78 -18.50
C GLY A 214 -23.70 13.66 -17.86
N VAL A 215 -23.94 13.42 -16.56
CA VAL A 215 -23.30 12.30 -15.81
C VAL A 215 -23.66 10.92 -16.38
N GLY A 216 -24.74 10.82 -17.18
CA GLY A 216 -25.07 9.61 -17.94
C GLY A 216 -23.93 9.15 -18.86
N ALA A 217 -23.29 10.07 -19.59
CA ALA A 217 -22.19 9.73 -20.50
C ALA A 217 -20.94 9.21 -19.76
N VAL A 218 -20.70 9.70 -18.55
CA VAL A 218 -19.64 9.19 -17.67
C VAL A 218 -19.98 7.78 -17.18
N ALA A 219 -21.22 7.55 -16.73
CA ALA A 219 -21.66 6.22 -16.29
C ALA A 219 -21.60 5.18 -17.44
N ASP A 220 -21.98 5.57 -18.65
CA ASP A 220 -21.87 4.72 -19.85
C ASP A 220 -20.41 4.37 -20.16
N SER A 221 -19.49 5.33 -19.98
CA SER A 221 -18.06 5.11 -20.16
C SER A 221 -17.50 4.10 -19.14
N ILE A 222 -18.01 4.11 -17.90
CA ILE A 222 -17.68 3.10 -16.88
C ILE A 222 -18.27 1.74 -17.27
N ASN A 223 -19.56 1.70 -17.60
CA ASN A 223 -20.27 0.46 -17.93
C ASN A 223 -19.72 -0.26 -19.16
N LYS A 224 -19.16 0.48 -20.14
CA LYS A 224 -18.51 -0.09 -21.32
C LYS A 224 -17.27 -0.93 -20.97
N LEU A 225 -16.63 -0.67 -19.82
CA LEU A 225 -15.52 -1.45 -19.30
C LEU A 225 -15.91 -2.29 -18.07
N SER A 226 -17.21 -2.46 -17.77
CA SER A 226 -17.68 -3.17 -16.57
C SER A 226 -17.16 -4.61 -16.45
N ASP A 227 -17.07 -5.35 -17.56
CA ASP A 227 -16.50 -6.72 -17.59
C ASP A 227 -15.02 -6.77 -17.15
N VAL A 228 -14.28 -5.70 -17.42
CA VAL A 228 -12.84 -5.55 -17.18
C VAL A 228 -12.58 -4.97 -15.78
N LEU A 229 -13.43 -4.02 -15.36
CA LEU A 229 -13.31 -3.27 -14.10
C LEU A 229 -14.00 -3.98 -12.92
N GLY A 230 -15.01 -4.81 -13.18
CA GLY A 230 -15.89 -5.37 -12.15
C GLY A 230 -16.79 -4.33 -11.47
N ILE A 231 -16.95 -3.15 -12.08
CA ILE A 231 -17.70 -2.00 -11.55
C ILE A 231 -18.84 -1.69 -12.53
N SER A 232 -20.06 -1.57 -12.01
CA SER A 232 -21.23 -1.06 -12.72
C SER A 232 -21.56 0.35 -12.20
N ALA A 233 -22.01 1.24 -13.06
CA ALA A 233 -22.37 2.61 -12.72
C ALA A 233 -23.82 2.93 -13.10
N THR A 234 -24.55 3.57 -12.21
CA THR A 234 -25.91 4.07 -12.46
C THR A 234 -25.90 5.58 -12.26
N ALA A 235 -26.14 6.34 -13.33
CA ALA A 235 -26.33 7.78 -13.23
C ALA A 235 -27.73 8.10 -12.70
N SER A 236 -27.81 9.11 -11.85
CA SER A 236 -29.08 9.68 -11.40
C SER A 236 -28.94 11.19 -11.28
N VAL A 237 -29.90 11.91 -11.86
CA VAL A 237 -29.97 13.37 -11.74
C VAL A 237 -31.34 13.73 -11.19
N SER A 238 -31.32 14.24 -9.96
CA SER A 238 -32.51 14.70 -9.25
C SER A 238 -32.17 15.92 -8.42
N SER A 239 -33.06 16.92 -8.43
CA SER A 239 -33.01 18.08 -7.54
C SER A 239 -34.35 18.21 -6.85
N SER A 240 -34.37 18.40 -5.54
CA SER A 240 -35.59 18.65 -4.77
C SER A 240 -35.49 19.96 -3.99
N THR A 241 -36.62 20.54 -3.62
CA THR A 241 -36.66 21.68 -2.69
C THR A 241 -36.50 21.19 -1.24
N ASP A 242 -35.92 22.00 -0.37
CA ASP A 242 -35.75 21.65 1.05
C ASP A 242 -37.00 21.91 1.89
N ALA A 243 -37.87 22.81 1.44
CA ALA A 243 -39.16 23.06 2.06
C ALA A 243 -40.30 22.98 1.03
N SER A 244 -41.51 23.07 1.58
CA SER A 244 -42.74 23.14 0.80
C SER A 244 -42.80 24.42 -0.03
N ILE A 245 -43.39 24.33 -1.22
CA ILE A 245 -43.70 25.48 -2.07
C ILE A 245 -44.62 26.47 -1.34
N GLU A 246 -44.24 27.74 -1.30
CA GLU A 246 -45.04 28.84 -0.75
C GLU A 246 -45.86 29.55 -1.84
N ALA A 247 -47.02 30.12 -1.49
CA ALA A 247 -47.81 30.91 -2.41
C ALA A 247 -47.07 32.18 -2.85
N GLY A 248 -47.03 32.42 -4.16
CA GLY A 248 -46.45 33.64 -4.73
C GLY A 248 -46.38 33.60 -6.25
N THR A 249 -45.69 34.58 -6.84
CA THR A 249 -45.52 34.66 -8.29
C THR A 249 -44.05 34.47 -8.65
N THR A 250 -43.75 33.54 -9.55
CA THR A 250 -42.39 33.32 -10.05
C THR A 250 -41.93 34.50 -10.92
N ASP A 251 -40.63 34.68 -11.01
CA ASP A 251 -39.98 35.70 -11.84
C ASP A 251 -40.16 35.43 -13.34
N ALA A 252 -40.21 36.51 -14.13
CA ALA A 252 -40.26 36.42 -15.60
C ALA A 252 -39.00 35.75 -16.20
N GLY A 253 -37.88 35.79 -15.48
CA GLY A 253 -36.62 35.15 -15.86
C GLY A 253 -36.48 33.69 -15.43
N PHE A 254 -37.50 33.09 -14.82
CA PHE A 254 -37.46 31.68 -14.40
C PHE A 254 -37.26 30.77 -15.61
N ALA A 255 -36.17 30.01 -15.62
CA ALA A 255 -35.80 29.09 -16.70
C ALA A 255 -35.20 27.79 -16.16
N ILE A 256 -35.41 26.71 -16.90
CA ILE A 256 -34.82 25.38 -16.64
C ILE A 256 -34.01 24.98 -17.87
N ASN A 257 -32.73 24.65 -17.70
CA ASN A 257 -31.80 24.30 -18.78
C ASN A 257 -31.81 25.32 -19.93
N GLY A 258 -31.88 26.62 -19.59
CA GLY A 258 -31.96 27.73 -20.54
C GLY A 258 -33.33 27.97 -21.19
N VAL A 259 -34.33 27.13 -20.92
CA VAL A 259 -35.71 27.29 -21.44
C VAL A 259 -36.55 28.08 -20.44
N THR A 260 -37.01 29.26 -20.84
CA THR A 260 -37.84 30.13 -19.99
C THR A 260 -39.20 29.51 -19.69
N ILE A 261 -39.51 29.29 -18.42
CA ILE A 261 -40.86 28.93 -17.94
C ILE A 261 -41.71 30.21 -17.77
N GLY A 262 -41.12 31.26 -17.21
CA GLY A 262 -41.72 32.58 -17.05
C GLY A 262 -42.48 32.77 -15.74
N ALA A 263 -43.16 33.92 -15.63
CA ALA A 263 -43.89 34.31 -14.44
C ALA A 263 -45.22 33.55 -14.32
N LEU A 264 -45.43 32.91 -13.17
CA LEU A 264 -46.56 32.07 -12.86
C LEU A 264 -47.00 32.31 -11.43
N ASN A 265 -48.31 32.39 -11.21
CA ASN A 265 -48.87 32.48 -9.86
C ASN A 265 -49.11 31.08 -9.31
N VAL A 266 -48.38 30.72 -8.25
CA VAL A 266 -48.38 29.41 -7.59
C VAL A 266 -49.06 29.56 -6.23
N LYS A 267 -49.86 28.56 -5.83
CA LYS A 267 -50.47 28.50 -4.48
C LYS A 267 -49.61 27.66 -3.54
N ASP A 268 -49.88 27.77 -2.23
CA ASP A 268 -49.22 26.94 -1.22
C ASP A 268 -49.30 25.44 -1.63
N ASN A 269 -48.17 24.75 -1.53
CA ASN A 269 -47.96 23.36 -1.93
C ASN A 269 -48.32 23.04 -3.39
N ASP A 270 -48.31 24.03 -4.29
CA ASP A 270 -48.76 23.91 -5.68
C ASP A 270 -50.14 23.21 -5.78
N ALA A 271 -51.08 23.59 -4.91
CA ALA A 271 -52.40 22.96 -4.83
C ALA A 271 -53.21 23.03 -6.15
N ASP A 272 -52.88 23.98 -7.04
CA ASP A 272 -53.44 24.09 -8.38
C ASP A 272 -52.62 23.39 -9.48
N GLY A 273 -51.48 22.79 -9.12
CA GLY A 273 -50.59 22.07 -10.03
C GLY A 273 -49.99 22.97 -11.12
N ALA A 274 -50.05 24.28 -10.94
CA ALA A 274 -49.70 25.25 -11.95
C ALA A 274 -48.20 25.19 -12.24
N LEU A 275 -47.37 25.10 -11.20
CA LEU A 275 -45.91 25.07 -11.33
C LEU A 275 -45.45 23.79 -12.00
N VAL A 276 -45.92 22.64 -11.49
CA VAL A 276 -45.61 21.33 -12.08
C VAL A 276 -46.07 21.25 -13.54
N ALA A 277 -47.28 21.74 -13.87
CA ALA A 277 -47.76 21.74 -15.23
C ALA A 277 -46.95 22.66 -16.15
N ALA A 278 -46.53 23.85 -15.67
CA ALA A 278 -45.73 24.77 -16.46
C ALA A 278 -44.35 24.21 -16.82
N ILE A 279 -43.72 23.50 -15.87
CA ILE A 279 -42.45 22.79 -16.11
C ILE A 279 -42.69 21.60 -17.05
N ASN A 280 -43.66 20.74 -16.75
CA ASN A 280 -43.88 19.51 -17.54
C ASN A 280 -44.34 19.77 -18.98
N ASN A 281 -45.00 20.89 -19.25
CA ASN A 281 -45.38 21.28 -20.61
C ASN A 281 -44.18 21.54 -21.53
N LYS A 282 -42.99 21.79 -20.97
CA LYS A 282 -41.76 22.06 -21.72
C LYS A 282 -40.70 20.96 -21.56
N THR A 283 -41.06 19.80 -21.00
CA THR A 283 -40.14 18.66 -20.81
C THR A 283 -39.46 18.22 -22.11
N SER A 284 -40.10 18.33 -23.27
CA SER A 284 -39.46 18.00 -24.55
C SER A 284 -38.32 18.95 -24.95
N GLU A 285 -38.30 20.17 -24.41
CA GLU A 285 -37.28 21.18 -24.70
C GLU A 285 -36.13 21.16 -23.68
N HIS A 286 -36.43 21.02 -22.39
CA HIS A 286 -35.41 21.03 -21.31
C HIS A 286 -35.07 19.64 -20.74
N GLY A 287 -35.84 18.59 -21.02
CA GLY A 287 -35.58 17.21 -20.58
C GLY A 287 -35.89 16.90 -19.10
N VAL A 288 -36.45 17.86 -18.37
CA VAL A 288 -36.74 17.74 -16.92
C VAL A 288 -38.23 17.45 -16.71
N THR A 289 -38.53 16.50 -15.83
CA THR A 289 -39.87 16.23 -15.31
C THR A 289 -39.96 16.67 -13.85
N ALA A 290 -41.02 17.41 -13.52
CA ALA A 290 -41.31 17.89 -12.18
C ALA A 290 -42.48 17.12 -11.56
N SER A 291 -42.43 16.93 -10.25
CA SER A 291 -43.50 16.38 -9.42
C SER A 291 -43.48 17.02 -8.03
N VAL A 292 -44.63 17.14 -7.38
CA VAL A 292 -44.73 17.61 -5.99
C VAL A 292 -45.23 16.47 -5.12
N ASP A 293 -44.61 16.28 -3.95
CA ASP A 293 -45.00 15.26 -2.98
C ASP A 293 -46.17 15.71 -2.09
N GLU A 294 -46.65 14.82 -1.21
CA GLU A 294 -47.75 15.12 -0.28
C GLU A 294 -47.39 16.23 0.74
N ASN A 295 -46.09 16.52 0.92
CA ASN A 295 -45.58 17.56 1.81
C ASN A 295 -45.36 18.91 1.09
N GLY A 296 -45.63 18.99 -0.21
CA GLY A 296 -45.43 20.20 -1.02
C GLY A 296 -44.00 20.40 -1.51
N ILE A 297 -43.13 19.38 -1.40
CA ILE A 297 -41.74 19.41 -1.89
C ILE A 297 -41.74 19.16 -3.40
N LEU A 298 -41.15 20.09 -4.15
CA LEU A 298 -40.93 19.92 -5.58
C LEU A 298 -39.70 19.03 -5.81
N SER A 299 -39.87 18.00 -6.62
CA SER A 299 -38.78 17.16 -7.13
C SER A 299 -38.71 17.26 -8.65
N MET A 300 -37.52 17.49 -9.16
CA MET A 300 -37.19 17.52 -10.58
C MET A 300 -36.23 16.40 -10.91
N THR A 301 -36.53 15.64 -11.95
CA THR A 301 -35.72 14.51 -12.41
C THR A 301 -35.56 14.56 -13.92
N THR A 302 -34.48 13.97 -14.43
CA THR A 302 -34.27 13.82 -15.89
C THR A 302 -34.21 12.34 -16.24
N ALA A 303 -34.97 11.90 -17.24
CA ALA A 303 -34.97 10.51 -17.68
C ALA A 303 -33.68 10.10 -18.42
N ASP A 304 -32.99 11.05 -19.03
CA ASP A 304 -31.77 10.84 -19.81
C ASP A 304 -30.49 11.27 -19.09
N ASN A 305 -30.57 11.54 -17.79
CA ASN A 305 -29.44 11.90 -16.93
C ASN A 305 -28.61 13.11 -17.42
N ARG A 306 -29.26 14.05 -18.11
CA ARG A 306 -28.69 15.37 -18.40
C ARG A 306 -28.63 16.22 -17.13
N ALA A 307 -27.71 17.19 -17.07
CA ALA A 307 -27.65 18.11 -15.95
C ALA A 307 -28.94 18.96 -15.85
N ILE A 308 -29.32 19.32 -14.62
CA ILE A 308 -30.40 20.26 -14.33
C ILE A 308 -29.76 21.59 -13.95
N GLN A 309 -30.04 22.63 -14.72
CA GLN A 309 -29.71 24.00 -14.39
C GLN A 309 -31.00 24.76 -14.16
N VAL A 310 -31.12 25.43 -13.04
CA VAL A 310 -32.30 26.22 -12.74
C VAL A 310 -31.93 27.68 -12.53
N THR A 311 -32.38 28.52 -13.44
CA THR A 311 -32.15 29.96 -13.37
C THR A 311 -33.36 30.60 -12.69
N MET A 312 -33.15 31.13 -11.49
CA MET A 312 -34.20 31.76 -10.69
C MET A 312 -33.74 33.12 -10.17
N GLY A 313 -34.69 34.05 -10.01
CA GLY A 313 -34.50 35.24 -9.19
C GLY A 313 -34.89 34.98 -7.74
N SER A 314 -34.68 35.99 -6.88
CA SER A 314 -34.96 35.90 -5.45
C SER A 314 -36.45 35.69 -5.13
N VAL A 315 -37.36 36.05 -6.04
CA VAL A 315 -38.81 35.88 -5.83
C VAL A 315 -39.19 34.43 -6.11
N THR A 316 -38.71 33.84 -7.21
CA THR A 316 -38.92 32.41 -7.50
C THR A 316 -38.32 31.52 -6.41
N GLN A 317 -37.13 31.85 -5.87
CA GLN A 317 -36.53 31.10 -4.76
C GLN A 317 -37.42 31.07 -3.52
N ALA A 318 -38.03 32.21 -3.16
CA ALA A 318 -38.98 32.28 -2.05
C ALA A 318 -40.22 31.42 -2.29
N VAL A 319 -40.78 31.45 -3.51
CA VAL A 319 -41.92 30.61 -3.91
C VAL A 319 -41.57 29.11 -3.83
N MET A 320 -40.33 28.74 -4.13
CA MET A 320 -39.87 27.35 -4.14
C MET A 320 -39.32 26.88 -2.78
N GLY A 321 -39.53 27.65 -1.71
CA GLY A 321 -39.32 27.20 -0.33
C GLY A 321 -37.85 27.06 0.10
N GLY A 322 -36.88 27.68 -0.58
CA GLY A 322 -35.46 27.47 -0.24
C GLY A 322 -34.49 28.58 -0.63
N THR A 323 -33.32 28.57 -0.01
CA THR A 323 -32.15 29.43 -0.32
C THR A 323 -31.09 28.77 -1.20
N GLU A 324 -31.24 27.47 -1.47
CA GLU A 324 -30.27 26.66 -2.21
C GLU A 324 -30.44 26.79 -3.73
N ASP A 325 -29.34 26.64 -4.47
CA ASP A 325 -29.36 26.52 -5.92
C ASP A 325 -29.84 25.11 -6.31
N MET A 326 -30.90 25.03 -7.10
CA MET A 326 -31.46 23.76 -7.57
C MET A 326 -30.71 23.20 -8.79
N SER A 327 -29.60 23.82 -9.18
CA SER A 327 -28.75 23.35 -10.27
C SER A 327 -27.88 22.18 -9.80
N THR A 328 -27.92 21.06 -10.52
CA THR A 328 -27.15 19.86 -10.22
C THR A 328 -26.71 19.14 -11.49
N LEU A 329 -25.44 18.72 -11.53
CA LEU A 329 -24.93 17.79 -12.53
C LEU A 329 -25.44 16.36 -12.30
N GLY A 330 -25.90 16.07 -11.07
CA GLY A 330 -26.30 14.74 -10.61
C GLY A 330 -25.16 13.95 -9.98
N LYS A 331 -25.45 12.68 -9.70
CA LYS A 331 -24.52 11.74 -9.08
C LYS A 331 -24.47 10.42 -9.84
N ILE A 332 -23.35 9.73 -9.75
CA ILE A 332 -23.17 8.40 -10.31
C ILE A 332 -22.99 7.43 -9.15
N GLU A 333 -23.95 6.54 -8.93
CA GLU A 333 -23.76 5.43 -8.02
C GLU A 333 -22.90 4.38 -8.72
N VAL A 334 -21.69 4.17 -8.22
CA VAL A 334 -20.81 3.08 -8.65
C VAL A 334 -20.96 1.92 -7.70
N ARG A 335 -21.11 0.72 -8.26
CA ARG A 335 -21.25 -0.53 -7.52
C ARG A 335 -20.20 -1.52 -7.99
N GLN A 336 -19.55 -2.17 -7.03
CA GLN A 336 -18.57 -3.21 -7.27
C GLN A 336 -18.93 -4.49 -6.52
N GLU A 337 -18.79 -5.64 -7.18
CA GLU A 337 -18.99 -6.95 -6.58
C GLU A 337 -17.67 -7.48 -5.97
N GLY A 338 -17.75 -8.09 -4.79
CA GLY A 338 -16.71 -8.96 -4.24
C GLY A 338 -15.56 -8.30 -3.47
N THR A 339 -15.44 -6.97 -3.47
CA THR A 339 -14.41 -6.27 -2.67
C THR A 339 -14.96 -5.10 -1.88
N SER A 340 -14.34 -4.84 -0.71
CA SER A 340 -14.66 -3.72 0.17
C SER A 340 -14.16 -2.35 -0.34
N GLN A 341 -13.52 -2.27 -1.51
CA GLN A 341 -12.89 -1.03 -1.96
C GLN A 341 -13.08 -0.74 -3.46
N ILE A 342 -13.86 0.31 -3.73
CA ILE A 342 -13.89 1.01 -5.02
C ILE A 342 -12.82 2.10 -4.98
N SER A 343 -11.83 2.05 -5.88
CA SER A 343 -10.85 3.13 -6.04
C SER A 343 -11.01 3.77 -7.41
N ILE A 344 -11.65 4.93 -7.41
CA ILE A 344 -11.78 5.83 -8.55
C ILE A 344 -11.00 7.09 -8.20
N THR A 345 -9.99 7.40 -8.99
CA THR A 345 -9.20 8.62 -8.86
C THR A 345 -9.44 9.47 -10.09
N ASP A 346 -9.65 10.76 -9.91
CA ASP A 346 -9.64 11.66 -11.05
C ASP A 346 -8.20 11.80 -11.59
N ALA A 347 -8.02 11.75 -12.91
CA ALA A 347 -6.73 11.90 -13.56
C ALA A 347 -6.22 13.34 -13.48
N SER A 348 -7.13 14.31 -13.31
CA SER A 348 -6.86 15.74 -13.20
C SER A 348 -6.61 16.22 -11.76
N ALA A 349 -7.17 15.54 -10.75
CA ALA A 349 -6.95 15.91 -9.35
C ALA A 349 -5.57 15.44 -8.82
N GLN A 350 -4.73 16.40 -8.40
CA GLN A 350 -3.43 16.15 -7.76
C GLN A 350 -3.54 15.46 -6.37
N ALA A 351 -4.75 15.22 -5.87
CA ALA A 351 -5.01 14.50 -4.64
C ALA A 351 -5.96 13.32 -4.92
N GLY A 352 -5.38 12.15 -5.21
CA GLY A 352 -6.17 10.94 -5.42
C GLY A 352 -7.01 10.60 -4.19
N ILE A 353 -8.32 10.78 -4.31
CA ILE A 353 -9.31 10.38 -3.32
C ILE A 353 -9.43 8.86 -3.39
N ALA A 354 -8.74 8.17 -2.49
CA ALA A 354 -8.86 6.72 -2.31
C ALA A 354 -9.46 6.45 -0.93
N PHE A 355 -10.74 6.09 -0.87
CA PHE A 355 -11.37 5.55 0.34
C PHE A 355 -11.13 4.04 0.42
N SER A 356 -10.75 3.53 1.59
CA SER A 356 -10.75 2.12 1.97
C SER A 356 -11.31 1.97 3.38
N SER A 357 -12.26 1.06 3.59
CA SER A 357 -12.46 0.45 4.89
C SER A 357 -12.77 -1.06 4.77
N ALA A 358 -12.08 -1.82 5.66
CA ALA A 358 -12.28 -3.21 6.09
C ALA A 358 -11.91 -4.40 5.17
N ASP A 359 -10.63 -4.81 5.19
CA ASP A 359 -10.13 -6.08 5.80
C ASP A 359 -8.66 -6.36 5.38
N GLY A 360 -7.69 -5.94 6.21
CA GLY A 360 -6.33 -6.52 6.19
C GLY A 360 -5.19 -5.74 5.54
N LEU A 361 -5.44 -4.59 4.90
CA LEU A 361 -4.38 -3.65 4.48
C LEU A 361 -4.85 -2.21 4.75
N THR A 362 -4.27 -1.55 5.76
CA THR A 362 -4.73 -0.23 6.23
C THR A 362 -4.06 0.92 5.48
N LYS A 363 -4.86 1.68 4.73
CA LYS A 363 -4.61 3.10 4.44
C LYS A 363 -5.66 3.90 5.23
N MET A 364 -5.29 4.42 6.40
CA MET A 364 -6.21 5.16 7.27
C MET A 364 -6.29 6.61 6.81
N ALA A 365 -7.44 7.03 6.28
CA ALA A 365 -7.77 8.45 6.16
C ALA A 365 -8.62 8.86 7.37
N ALA A 366 -8.13 9.85 8.12
CA ALA A 366 -8.85 10.65 9.13
C ALA A 366 -9.72 9.89 10.16
N ILE A 367 -9.09 9.17 11.10
CA ILE A 367 -9.72 8.82 12.39
C ILE A 367 -9.11 9.68 13.50
N THR A 368 -9.95 10.44 14.20
CA THR A 368 -9.59 11.37 15.28
C THR A 368 -9.12 10.67 16.57
N ALA A 369 -9.47 9.40 16.80
CA ALA A 369 -8.89 8.59 17.87
C ALA A 369 -9.13 7.09 17.67
N THR A 370 -8.10 6.25 17.81
CA THR A 370 -8.25 4.80 17.95
C THR A 370 -8.23 4.45 19.43
N THR A 371 -9.29 3.81 19.94
CA THR A 371 -9.43 3.48 21.37
C THR A 371 -8.87 2.11 21.77
N GLN A 372 -8.20 1.39 20.88
CA GLN A 372 -7.76 0.00 21.07
C GLN A 372 -6.27 -0.19 20.69
N GLU A 373 -5.58 -1.13 21.32
CA GLU A 373 -4.22 -1.57 20.96
C GLU A 373 -4.16 -2.06 19.51
N MET A 374 -3.17 -1.60 18.73
CA MET A 374 -2.98 -2.00 17.33
C MET A 374 -1.50 -2.24 16.97
N VAL A 375 -1.27 -3.19 16.07
CA VAL A 375 0.02 -3.43 15.43
C VAL A 375 -0.05 -2.88 14.00
N LEU A 376 0.68 -1.81 13.70
CA LEU A 376 0.74 -1.24 12.36
C LEU A 376 1.85 -1.94 11.55
N ALA A 377 1.54 -2.31 10.31
CA ALA A 377 2.49 -2.93 9.38
C ALA A 377 3.46 -1.91 8.77
N SER A 378 4.59 -2.40 8.26
CA SER A 378 5.56 -1.56 7.55
C SER A 378 4.95 -0.93 6.31
N GLY A 379 5.14 0.37 6.11
CA GLY A 379 4.64 1.13 4.97
C GLY A 379 3.33 1.88 5.20
N SER A 380 2.73 1.80 6.40
CA SER A 380 1.52 2.57 6.74
C SER A 380 1.72 4.08 6.60
N LEU A 381 0.68 4.77 6.10
CA LEU A 381 0.60 6.23 6.00
C LEU A 381 -0.37 6.76 7.06
N LEU A 382 0.10 7.62 7.97
CA LEU A 382 -0.74 8.26 8.99
C LEU A 382 -1.07 9.70 8.57
N THR A 383 -2.36 10.07 8.56
CA THR A 383 -2.84 11.41 8.19
C THR A 383 -2.89 12.38 9.37
N ALA A 384 -3.27 13.64 9.14
CA ALA A 384 -3.43 14.66 10.20
C ALA A 384 -4.37 14.18 11.31
N ALA A 385 -4.11 14.61 12.55
CA ALA A 385 -4.95 14.39 13.74
C ALA A 385 -5.18 12.91 14.16
N THR A 386 -4.39 11.96 13.64
CA THR A 386 -4.43 10.58 14.13
C THR A 386 -3.83 10.50 15.54
N THR A 387 -4.61 10.09 16.54
CA THR A 387 -4.12 9.75 17.87
C THR A 387 -4.05 8.23 18.03
N LEU A 388 -2.87 7.71 18.35
CA LEU A 388 -2.64 6.29 18.59
C LEU A 388 -2.97 5.95 20.05
N ALA A 389 -3.67 4.85 20.29
CA ALA A 389 -3.92 4.34 21.65
C ALA A 389 -2.62 3.87 22.33
N SER A 390 -2.65 3.82 23.66
CA SER A 390 -1.59 3.25 24.49
C SER A 390 -1.27 1.81 24.06
N GLY A 391 0.02 1.48 23.92
CA GLY A 391 0.48 0.13 23.55
C GLY A 391 0.54 -0.17 22.05
N ALA A 392 0.38 0.84 21.18
CA ALA A 392 0.52 0.66 19.74
C ALA A 392 1.96 0.28 19.35
N VAL A 393 2.11 -0.78 18.55
CA VAL A 393 3.40 -1.23 18.02
C VAL A 393 3.46 -0.91 16.54
N LEU A 394 4.35 0.02 16.15
CA LEU A 394 4.58 0.36 14.75
C LEU A 394 5.79 -0.44 14.24
N GLN A 395 5.53 -1.51 13.50
CA GLN A 395 6.60 -2.36 12.94
C GLN A 395 7.10 -1.81 11.61
N GLY A 396 8.42 -1.61 11.49
CA GLY A 396 9.09 -1.17 10.25
C GLY A 396 9.04 0.34 9.99
N SER A 397 9.18 0.72 8.73
CA SER A 397 9.21 2.12 8.29
C SER A 397 7.79 2.63 7.99
N PHE A 398 7.34 3.70 8.64
CA PHE A 398 6.08 4.38 8.28
C PHE A 398 6.32 5.84 7.85
N LYS A 399 5.34 6.41 7.14
CA LYS A 399 5.33 7.82 6.73
C LYS A 399 4.13 8.51 7.35
N THR A 400 4.28 9.75 7.79
CA THR A 400 3.12 10.60 8.11
C THR A 400 2.90 11.57 6.94
N SER A 401 1.65 11.90 6.60
CA SER A 401 1.33 12.90 5.57
C SER A 401 1.11 14.30 6.15
N ALA A 402 0.93 14.42 7.46
CA ALA A 402 0.76 15.68 8.19
C ALA A 402 1.19 15.55 9.67
N ALA A 403 1.08 16.65 10.43
CA ALA A 403 1.40 16.71 11.85
C ALA A 403 0.53 15.77 12.71
N ILE A 404 1.17 14.93 13.53
CA ILE A 404 0.50 14.06 14.50
C ILE A 404 0.43 14.77 15.87
N THR A 405 -0.78 15.07 16.34
CA THR A 405 -1.00 15.85 17.57
C THR A 405 -0.75 15.07 18.87
N GLY A 406 -0.43 13.78 18.83
CA GLY A 406 0.10 13.09 20.01
C GLY A 406 0.36 11.59 19.85
N PHE A 407 1.63 11.18 20.03
CA PHE A 407 1.98 9.84 20.49
C PHE A 407 1.81 9.80 22.02
N VAL A 408 0.58 9.73 22.53
CA VAL A 408 0.30 9.90 23.96
C VAL A 408 0.31 8.55 24.68
N ASP A 409 1.49 7.95 24.94
CA ASP A 409 1.73 7.15 26.18
C ASP A 409 3.13 6.51 26.30
N ASN A 410 3.47 6.12 27.53
CA ASN A 410 4.77 5.62 28.05
C ASN A 410 5.32 4.29 27.48
N SER A 411 4.74 3.73 26.41
CA SER A 411 5.09 2.37 25.94
C SER A 411 5.13 2.21 24.41
N ASN A 412 5.08 3.29 23.64
CA ASN A 412 5.07 3.20 22.18
C ASN A 412 6.47 2.91 21.61
N VAL A 413 6.53 2.05 20.59
CA VAL A 413 7.77 1.70 19.88
C VAL A 413 7.66 2.16 18.43
N ILE A 414 8.61 3.00 18.01
CA ILE A 414 8.75 3.49 16.63
C ILE A 414 9.89 2.70 15.98
N GLY A 415 9.55 1.94 14.92
CA GLY A 415 10.50 1.14 14.16
C GLY A 415 11.49 1.97 13.31
N ALA A 416 12.61 1.34 12.97
CA ALA A 416 13.68 1.92 12.16
C ALA A 416 13.21 2.34 10.76
N GLY A 417 13.77 3.43 10.23
CA GLY A 417 13.48 3.95 8.89
C GLY A 417 12.20 4.77 8.76
N SER A 418 11.55 5.11 9.88
CA SER A 418 10.33 5.91 9.89
C SER A 418 10.60 7.38 9.49
N ILE A 419 9.61 8.04 8.87
CA ILE A 419 9.65 9.46 8.50
C ILE A 419 8.46 10.17 9.15
N ILE A 420 8.75 11.02 10.14
CA ILE A 420 7.73 11.85 10.81
C ILE A 420 7.77 13.27 10.25
N GLN A 421 6.60 13.77 9.84
CA GLN A 421 6.38 15.13 9.34
C GLN A 421 6.36 16.19 10.46
N SER A 422 6.54 17.43 10.02
CA SER A 422 6.61 18.61 10.88
C SER A 422 5.38 18.85 11.73
N GLY A 423 5.60 19.21 12.99
CA GLY A 423 4.54 19.52 13.97
C GLY A 423 4.03 18.30 14.74
N SER A 424 4.66 17.14 14.58
CA SER A 424 4.28 15.94 15.32
C SER A 424 4.81 15.96 16.76
N VAL A 425 3.96 15.58 17.72
CA VAL A 425 4.30 15.54 19.16
C VAL A 425 4.59 14.10 19.59
N ILE A 426 5.86 13.81 19.95
CA ILE A 426 6.27 12.52 20.53
C ILE A 426 6.05 12.58 22.05
N GLY A 427 5.21 11.72 22.61
CA GLY A 427 4.96 11.66 24.06
C GLY A 427 6.03 10.89 24.83
N SER A 428 5.97 11.00 26.17
CA SER A 428 6.92 10.39 27.10
C SER A 428 7.02 8.87 26.94
N GLY A 429 8.20 8.29 27.19
CA GLY A 429 8.43 6.84 27.17
C GLY A 429 8.47 6.16 25.79
N THR A 430 8.34 6.93 24.70
CA THR A 430 8.45 6.39 23.34
C THR A 430 9.89 5.94 23.03
N THR A 431 10.06 4.69 22.60
CA THR A 431 11.38 4.16 22.17
C THR A 431 11.52 4.29 20.66
N LEU A 432 12.52 5.08 20.22
CA LEU A 432 12.92 5.20 18.81
C LEU A 432 13.99 4.14 18.50
N GLN A 433 13.71 3.17 17.63
CA GLN A 433 14.67 2.13 17.25
C GLN A 433 15.35 2.44 15.91
N GLY A 434 16.68 2.33 15.86
CA GLY A 434 17.48 2.40 14.62
C GLY A 434 17.63 3.80 14.01
N GLU A 435 18.02 3.84 12.73
CA GLU A 435 18.14 5.11 11.97
C GLU A 435 16.76 5.71 11.71
N PHE A 436 16.60 6.99 12.02
CA PHE A 436 15.33 7.70 11.90
C PHE A 436 15.55 9.10 11.29
N LYS A 437 14.62 9.54 10.42
CA LYS A 437 14.71 10.82 9.73
C LYS A 437 13.54 11.73 10.12
N ILE A 438 13.85 12.81 10.84
CA ILE A 438 12.90 13.87 11.16
C ILE A 438 12.91 14.88 10.02
N ALA A 439 11.78 15.05 9.33
CA ALA A 439 11.71 15.91 8.16
C ALA A 439 11.89 17.41 8.51
N SER A 440 11.42 17.84 9.70
CA SER A 440 11.69 19.13 10.39
C SER A 440 10.62 19.30 11.48
N MET A 441 10.87 20.05 12.56
CA MET A 441 9.91 20.43 13.62
C MET A 441 9.39 19.31 14.54
N VAL A 442 10.09 19.12 15.67
CA VAL A 442 9.71 18.26 16.81
C VAL A 442 9.93 19.03 18.11
N ALA A 443 8.90 19.12 18.95
CA ALA A 443 9.02 19.55 20.34
C ALA A 443 9.12 18.30 21.22
N SER A 444 10.30 18.01 21.78
CA SER A 444 10.43 17.03 22.86
C SER A 444 10.25 17.77 24.19
N THR A 445 9.11 17.56 24.84
CA THR A 445 8.75 18.32 26.04
C THR A 445 9.40 17.80 27.33
N THR A 446 10.05 16.61 27.34
CA THR A 446 10.79 16.07 28.51
C THR A 446 11.86 15.02 28.11
N LYS A 447 12.71 14.58 29.06
CA LYS A 447 13.94 13.78 28.87
C LYS A 447 13.79 12.64 27.82
N SER A 448 14.70 12.58 26.84
CA SER A 448 14.74 11.51 25.82
C SER A 448 16.15 10.93 25.67
N THR A 449 16.26 9.63 25.38
CA THR A 449 17.51 8.95 25.02
C THR A 449 17.61 8.79 23.52
N LEU A 450 18.64 9.35 22.89
CA LEU A 450 18.87 9.25 21.45
C LEU A 450 20.01 8.27 21.18
N ALA A 451 19.75 7.26 20.35
CA ALA A 451 20.74 6.26 19.96
C ALA A 451 21.75 6.82 18.93
N ALA A 452 22.93 6.21 18.87
CA ALA A 452 23.98 6.52 17.90
C ALA A 452 23.45 6.43 16.44
N GLY A 453 23.87 7.36 15.58
CA GLY A 453 23.41 7.43 14.18
C GLY A 453 22.12 8.22 13.96
N SER A 454 21.56 8.84 15.01
CA SER A 454 20.39 9.71 14.89
C SER A 454 20.71 10.98 14.07
N VAL A 455 19.85 11.32 13.10
CA VAL A 455 19.95 12.54 12.29
C VAL A 455 18.80 13.49 12.64
N LEU A 456 19.12 14.61 13.32
CA LEU A 456 18.18 15.67 13.65
C LEU A 456 18.38 16.87 12.71
N THR A 457 17.65 16.89 11.61
CA THR A 457 17.53 18.03 10.71
C THR A 457 16.51 19.03 11.28
N GLY A 458 17.01 20.08 11.95
CA GLY A 458 16.18 21.12 12.59
C GLY A 458 15.97 22.36 11.73
N GLY A 459 14.73 22.87 11.73
CA GLY A 459 14.40 24.28 11.51
C GLY A 459 14.25 25.03 12.85
N ALA A 460 13.83 26.30 12.82
CA ALA A 460 13.94 27.31 13.89
C ALA A 460 13.35 27.00 15.30
N THR A 461 12.76 25.83 15.56
CA THR A 461 12.01 25.52 16.79
C THR A 461 12.29 24.12 17.38
N THR A 462 13.43 23.49 17.08
CA THR A 462 13.79 22.19 17.72
C THR A 462 14.17 22.39 19.20
N ILE A 463 13.19 22.24 20.10
CA ILE A 463 13.40 22.32 21.55
C ILE A 463 13.78 20.95 22.09
N ILE A 464 15.01 20.82 22.60
CA ILE A 464 15.48 19.67 23.37
C ILE A 464 15.40 20.03 24.85
N SER A 465 14.71 19.21 25.65
CA SER A 465 14.59 19.43 27.09
C SER A 465 15.92 19.28 27.83
N SER A 466 16.02 19.91 29.02
CA SER A 466 17.22 19.89 29.86
C SER A 466 17.59 18.46 30.30
N GLY A 467 18.87 18.09 30.14
CA GLY A 467 19.39 16.80 30.59
C GLY A 467 19.21 15.64 29.61
N SER A 468 18.91 15.91 28.33
CA SER A 468 19.00 14.92 27.25
C SER A 468 20.43 14.43 27.06
N ILE A 469 20.59 13.15 26.75
CA ILE A 469 21.89 12.47 26.58
C ILE A 469 22.02 12.03 25.12
N PHE A 470 23.14 12.37 24.49
CA PHE A 470 23.53 11.89 23.18
C PHE A 470 24.54 10.77 23.34
N GLU A 471 24.19 9.55 22.93
CA GLU A 471 25.09 8.41 22.96
C GLU A 471 25.74 8.23 21.56
N GLY A 472 27.05 8.48 21.46
CA GLY A 472 27.83 8.27 20.23
C GLY A 472 27.73 9.38 19.18
N ASP A 473 27.96 9.03 17.93
CA ASP A 473 27.96 9.97 16.80
C ASP A 473 26.51 10.40 16.48
N VAL A 474 26.17 11.65 16.81
CA VAL A 474 24.87 12.26 16.52
C VAL A 474 25.07 13.51 15.69
N SER A 475 24.36 13.61 14.56
CA SER A 475 24.29 14.84 13.76
C SER A 475 23.01 15.59 14.13
N ALA A 476 23.12 16.75 14.76
CA ALA A 476 21.98 17.53 15.21
C ALA A 476 22.15 19.03 14.92
N SER A 477 21.04 19.68 14.54
CA SER A 477 20.87 21.13 14.56
C SER A 477 20.07 21.51 15.80
N LEU A 478 20.64 22.32 16.70
CA LEU A 478 20.05 22.67 18.00
C LEU A 478 19.60 24.14 18.02
N SER A 479 18.33 24.42 18.33
CA SER A 479 17.81 25.79 18.45
C SER A 479 16.82 25.91 19.63
N GLY A 480 17.17 26.56 20.74
CA GLY A 480 16.22 26.75 21.87
C GLY A 480 16.68 27.73 22.95
N THR A 481 15.75 28.47 23.54
CA THR A 481 15.97 29.60 24.46
C THR A 481 16.06 29.26 25.96
N THR A 482 16.00 27.99 26.35
CA THR A 482 15.97 27.62 27.78
C THR A 482 17.39 27.45 28.33
N ALA A 483 17.76 28.28 29.31
CA ALA A 483 19.08 28.32 29.91
C ALA A 483 19.46 26.99 30.61
N GLY A 484 20.46 26.28 30.07
CA GLY A 484 21.03 25.07 30.65
C GLY A 484 22.16 24.48 29.79
N ALA A 485 23.16 23.85 30.42
CA ALA A 485 24.32 23.29 29.72
C ALA A 485 23.94 21.99 28.97
N VAL A 486 24.11 21.98 27.65
CA VAL A 486 24.07 20.76 26.83
C VAL A 486 25.44 20.10 26.89
N VAL A 487 25.50 18.82 27.26
CA VAL A 487 26.75 18.06 27.36
C VAL A 487 26.93 17.19 26.12
N VAL A 488 28.03 17.39 25.40
CA VAL A 488 28.44 16.56 24.27
C VAL A 488 29.69 15.79 24.70
N SER A 489 29.60 14.46 24.73
CA SER A 489 30.74 13.58 25.06
C SER A 489 31.02 12.65 23.89
N GLY A 490 32.02 12.95 23.06
CA GLY A 490 32.36 12.12 21.90
C GLY A 490 33.52 12.66 21.07
N GLY A 491 34.22 11.76 20.37
CA GLY A 491 35.46 12.06 19.65
C GLY A 491 35.30 12.79 18.32
N ASN A 492 34.12 12.75 17.68
CA ASN A 492 33.85 13.43 16.40
C ASN A 492 32.40 13.91 16.33
N THR A 493 32.14 15.20 16.52
CA THR A 493 30.81 15.79 16.34
C THR A 493 30.74 16.53 15.01
N TYR A 494 29.84 16.10 14.12
CA TYR A 494 29.61 16.76 12.83
C TYR A 494 28.34 17.63 12.91
N VAL A 495 28.53 18.94 12.99
CA VAL A 495 27.44 19.93 12.87
C VAL A 495 27.47 20.45 11.43
N LYS A 496 26.42 20.19 10.65
CA LYS A 496 26.29 20.68 9.27
C LYS A 496 25.21 21.76 9.22
N ALA A 497 25.58 22.95 8.75
CA ALA A 497 24.63 24.03 8.50
C ALA A 497 23.75 23.71 7.27
N GLY A 498 22.44 23.77 7.49
CA GLY A 498 21.44 24.00 6.45
C GLY A 498 20.96 25.45 6.53
N ALA A 499 20.44 25.97 5.41
CA ALA A 499 20.40 27.39 5.07
C ALA A 499 19.70 28.39 6.03
N GLN A 500 19.00 27.97 7.10
CA GLN A 500 18.46 28.90 8.12
C GLN A 500 18.23 28.18 9.45
N ALA A 501 19.23 28.13 10.34
CA ALA A 501 19.04 27.78 11.74
C ALA A 501 20.25 28.23 12.57
N ASP A 502 20.10 29.32 13.31
CA ASP A 502 21.07 29.78 14.31
C ASP A 502 21.13 28.78 15.47
N ILE A 503 22.34 28.33 15.84
CA ILE A 503 22.55 27.63 17.11
C ILE A 503 22.40 28.64 18.23
N LYS A 504 21.22 28.73 18.85
CA LYS A 504 20.95 29.62 20.01
C LYS A 504 21.11 28.90 21.35
N ALA A 505 22.22 28.19 21.57
CA ALA A 505 22.58 27.67 22.89
C ALA A 505 23.60 28.58 23.62
N THR A 506 23.17 29.32 24.64
CA THR A 506 24.09 30.06 25.52
C THR A 506 24.86 29.08 26.41
N GLY A 507 26.20 29.13 26.40
CA GLY A 507 27.05 28.36 27.33
C GLY A 507 27.60 27.02 26.82
N LEU A 508 27.78 26.86 25.50
CA LEU A 508 28.45 25.68 24.93
C LEU A 508 29.92 25.61 25.39
N THR A 509 30.31 24.50 26.03
CA THR A 509 31.71 24.22 26.39
C THR A 509 32.23 23.07 25.55
N LEU A 510 33.17 23.37 24.64
CA LEU A 510 33.86 22.38 23.82
C LEU A 510 35.12 21.91 24.55
N THR A 511 35.24 20.61 24.80
CA THR A 511 36.43 20.01 25.43
C THR A 511 37.56 19.81 24.41
N ALA A 512 38.78 19.53 24.90
CA ALA A 512 39.98 19.44 24.05
C ALA A 512 39.84 18.38 22.95
N GLY A 513 40.19 18.74 21.71
CA GLY A 513 40.12 17.85 20.54
C GLY A 513 38.82 17.91 19.74
N ALA A 514 37.85 18.74 20.14
CA ALA A 514 36.66 18.99 19.35
C ALA A 514 37.00 19.66 18.00
N ILE A 515 36.45 19.11 16.92
CA ILE A 515 36.52 19.67 15.56
C ILE A 515 35.17 20.30 15.25
N LEU A 516 35.15 21.61 14.99
CA LEU A 516 33.95 22.27 14.50
C LEU A 516 33.83 22.01 13.00
N GLY A 517 32.69 21.44 12.61
CA GLY A 517 32.37 21.20 11.20
C GLY A 517 32.23 22.49 10.40
N ILE A 518 32.26 22.34 9.08
CA ILE A 518 32.05 23.43 8.14
C ILE A 518 30.66 24.08 8.32
N GLY A 519 30.57 25.42 8.27
CA GLY A 519 29.29 26.15 8.42
C GLY A 519 28.86 26.46 9.86
N SER A 520 29.70 26.20 10.87
CA SER A 520 29.30 26.38 12.28
C SER A 520 29.02 27.86 12.63
N VAL A 521 27.99 28.13 13.43
CA VAL A 521 27.68 29.48 13.97
C VAL A 521 27.97 29.53 15.47
N LEU A 522 28.85 30.44 15.90
CA LEU A 522 29.17 30.63 17.32
C LEU A 522 28.42 31.84 17.89
N ILE A 523 27.89 31.71 19.12
CA ILE A 523 27.15 32.75 19.85
C ILE A 523 27.79 33.09 21.21
N ASP A 524 27.17 34.01 21.97
CA ASP A 524 27.62 34.54 23.27
C ASP A 524 28.31 33.54 24.21
N ASN A 525 29.44 33.97 24.78
CA ASN A 525 30.19 33.25 25.82
C ASN A 525 30.67 31.85 25.41
N THR A 526 30.79 31.58 24.11
CA THR A 526 31.43 30.35 23.63
C THR A 526 32.92 30.41 23.98
N VAL A 527 33.40 29.42 24.74
CA VAL A 527 34.82 29.27 25.08
C VAL A 527 35.41 28.14 24.24
N LEU A 528 36.36 28.48 23.37
CA LEU A 528 37.19 27.50 22.66
C LEU A 528 38.47 27.26 23.45
N ALA A 529 38.72 26.01 23.85
CA ALA A 529 39.93 25.59 24.54
C ALA A 529 41.10 25.34 23.57
N ALA A 530 42.33 25.25 24.09
CA ALA A 530 43.52 24.99 23.28
C ALA A 530 43.41 23.67 22.50
N GLY A 531 43.77 23.70 21.21
CA GLY A 531 43.75 22.53 20.32
C GLY A 531 42.43 22.28 19.59
N SER A 532 41.41 23.13 19.78
CA SER A 532 40.21 23.14 18.93
C SER A 532 40.57 23.44 17.49
N LYS A 533 40.02 22.66 16.55
CA LYS A 533 40.18 22.89 15.11
C LYS A 533 38.88 23.38 14.52
N MET A 534 38.96 24.48 13.78
CA MET A 534 37.84 25.06 13.05
C MET A 534 37.90 24.56 11.60
N GLY A 535 36.80 23.98 11.11
CA GLY A 535 36.63 23.70 9.68
C GLY A 535 36.47 24.99 8.86
N SER A 536 36.39 24.87 7.54
CA SER A 536 36.09 26.00 6.64
C SER A 536 34.69 26.57 6.87
N ASP A 537 34.48 27.87 6.63
CA ASP A 537 33.18 28.55 6.69
C ASP A 537 32.55 28.62 8.09
N ILE A 538 33.20 29.27 9.05
CA ILE A 538 32.60 29.53 10.38
C ILE A 538 32.10 30.97 10.46
N THR A 539 30.86 31.12 10.93
CA THR A 539 30.19 32.41 11.13
C THR A 539 30.15 32.75 12.62
N MET A 540 30.60 33.93 13.00
CA MET A 540 30.36 34.47 14.34
C MET A 540 29.16 35.43 14.28
N ASP A 541 28.19 35.28 15.20
CA ASP A 541 26.96 36.09 15.18
C ASP A 541 27.26 37.60 15.37
N ALA A 542 26.62 38.45 14.55
CA ALA A 542 26.87 39.88 14.51
C ALA A 542 26.29 40.58 15.76
N GLY A 543 27.16 41.21 16.55
CA GLY A 543 26.78 41.95 17.76
C GLY A 543 27.14 41.26 19.09
N ARG A 544 27.91 40.17 19.06
CA ARG A 544 28.18 39.29 20.20
C ARG A 544 29.68 38.99 20.35
N THR A 545 30.18 38.97 21.59
CA THR A 545 31.64 38.89 21.83
C THR A 545 32.13 37.44 21.83
N THR A 546 32.93 37.07 20.84
CA THR A 546 33.71 35.82 20.87
C THR A 546 35.13 36.13 21.37
N THR A 547 35.57 35.47 22.44
CA THR A 547 36.92 35.68 23.00
C THR A 547 37.81 34.50 22.67
N VAL A 548 38.87 34.76 21.91
CA VAL A 548 39.93 33.79 21.65
C VAL A 548 41.05 34.01 22.66
N THR A 549 41.34 33.00 23.49
CA THR A 549 42.29 33.14 24.61
C THR A 549 43.74 32.75 24.30
N ALA A 550 44.02 32.18 23.11
CA ALA A 550 45.35 31.74 22.66
C ALA A 550 45.52 31.79 21.13
N ASP A 551 46.75 31.64 20.62
CA ASP A 551 47.04 31.70 19.17
C ASP A 551 46.24 30.63 18.39
N MET A 552 45.58 31.02 17.30
CA MET A 552 44.83 30.10 16.42
C MET A 552 45.35 30.14 14.99
N GLN A 553 45.43 28.97 14.37
CA GLN A 553 45.60 28.81 12.93
C GLN A 553 44.24 28.47 12.30
N LEU A 554 43.71 29.36 11.46
CA LEU A 554 42.51 29.13 10.68
C LEU A 554 42.90 28.62 9.29
N ASN A 555 42.89 27.30 9.13
CA ASN A 555 43.14 26.64 7.84
C ASN A 555 41.79 26.21 7.23
N GLY A 556 41.16 27.07 6.43
CA GLY A 556 39.90 26.78 5.72
C GLY A 556 39.24 28.05 5.20
N GLY A 557 38.48 27.95 4.11
CA GLY A 557 37.87 29.08 3.37
C GLY A 557 36.84 29.95 4.14
N ALA A 558 36.31 30.95 3.42
CA ALA A 558 35.32 31.98 3.77
C ALA A 558 34.97 32.11 5.28
N THR A 559 35.86 32.71 6.08
CA THR A 559 35.55 32.98 7.51
C THR A 559 34.80 34.31 7.66
N ASN A 560 33.63 34.34 8.32
CA ASN A 560 32.84 35.56 8.51
C ASN A 560 32.94 36.06 9.97
N LEU A 561 33.67 37.16 10.18
CA LEU A 561 33.99 37.69 11.51
C LEU A 561 32.87 38.61 12.04
N ALA A 562 32.51 38.46 13.32
CA ALA A 562 31.54 39.33 13.99
C ALA A 562 32.14 40.70 14.34
N ALA A 563 31.28 41.72 14.45
CA ALA A 563 31.61 43.06 14.94
C ALA A 563 32.29 43.01 16.32
N ALA A 564 33.37 43.77 16.53
CA ALA A 564 34.12 43.89 17.79
C ALA A 564 34.80 42.59 18.29
N SER A 565 35.11 41.65 17.39
CA SER A 565 35.90 40.46 17.71
C SER A 565 37.34 40.82 18.14
N ILE A 566 37.81 40.22 19.25
CA ILE A 566 39.17 40.44 19.77
C ILE A 566 40.03 39.24 19.40
N PHE A 567 41.06 39.49 18.59
CA PHE A 567 42.08 38.49 18.22
C PHE A 567 43.41 38.82 18.88
N LYS A 568 44.22 37.79 19.11
CA LYS A 568 45.60 37.94 19.60
C LYS A 568 46.55 38.20 18.42
N SER A 569 47.60 39.00 18.67
CA SER A 569 48.67 39.27 17.71
C SER A 569 49.29 37.96 17.19
N GLY A 570 49.41 37.84 15.87
CA GLY A 570 49.96 36.64 15.21
C GLY A 570 48.90 35.67 14.66
N THR A 571 47.61 36.02 14.76
CA THR A 571 46.52 35.25 14.13
C THR A 571 46.61 35.38 12.60
N THR A 572 46.63 34.23 11.90
CA THR A 572 46.72 34.16 10.43
C THR A 572 45.43 33.61 9.85
N PHE A 573 44.86 34.32 8.86
CA PHE A 573 43.71 33.86 8.07
C PHE A 573 44.20 33.42 6.68
N ALA A 574 43.98 32.16 6.33
CA ALA A 574 44.32 31.65 5.00
C ALA A 574 43.11 31.78 4.05
N ASN A 575 43.29 32.44 2.89
CA ASN A 575 42.29 32.62 1.82
C ASN A 575 41.07 33.51 2.19
N GLU A 576 40.00 33.46 1.37
CA GLU A 576 38.77 34.26 1.44
C GLU A 576 38.27 34.46 2.89
N THR A 577 38.30 35.70 3.39
CA THR A 577 37.82 36.07 4.73
C THR A 577 36.86 37.25 4.62
N MET A 578 35.65 37.13 5.18
CA MET A 578 34.67 38.23 5.25
C MET A 578 34.70 38.89 6.64
N VAL A 579 34.97 40.19 6.71
CA VAL A 579 34.95 40.95 7.98
C VAL A 579 33.61 41.67 8.09
N GLY A 580 32.80 41.38 9.11
CA GLY A 580 31.56 42.09 9.38
C GLY A 580 31.78 43.53 9.88
N SER A 581 30.72 44.35 9.89
CA SER A 581 30.77 45.77 10.24
C SER A 581 31.23 46.02 11.68
N GLY A 582 32.47 46.50 11.88
CA GLY A 582 32.99 46.90 13.19
C GLY A 582 34.52 46.93 13.29
N SER A 583 35.06 47.55 14.35
CA SER A 583 36.52 47.63 14.57
C SER A 583 37.12 46.28 14.94
N ILE A 584 38.14 45.83 14.20
CA ILE A 584 39.08 44.81 14.68
C ILE A 584 40.06 45.51 15.63
N SER A 585 39.79 45.48 16.94
CA SER A 585 40.68 46.11 17.93
C SER A 585 41.61 45.07 18.56
N GLY A 586 42.84 44.99 18.05
CA GLY A 586 43.92 44.21 18.67
C GLY A 586 44.87 43.56 17.67
N GLY A 587 46.11 44.07 17.59
CA GLY A 587 47.21 43.47 16.83
C GLY A 587 47.08 43.53 15.29
N SER A 588 48.19 43.32 14.59
CA SER A 588 48.23 43.29 13.12
C SER A 588 47.66 41.98 12.57
N VAL A 589 46.84 42.06 11.51
CA VAL A 589 46.23 40.91 10.80
C VAL A 589 46.72 40.85 9.34
N THR A 590 46.84 39.64 8.79
CA THR A 590 47.16 39.41 7.37
C THR A 590 45.98 38.73 6.68
N LEU A 591 45.42 39.37 5.64
CA LEU A 591 44.29 38.85 4.86
C LEU A 591 44.74 38.26 3.52
N GLY A 592 44.31 37.03 3.23
CA GLY A 592 44.61 36.33 1.97
C GLY A 592 43.82 36.86 0.76
N THR A 593 44.17 36.37 -0.43
CA THR A 593 43.45 36.65 -1.70
C THR A 593 41.98 36.22 -1.62
N GLY A 594 41.05 37.02 -2.16
CA GLY A 594 39.61 36.72 -2.14
C GLY A 594 38.84 37.16 -0.89
N SER A 595 39.49 37.87 0.05
CA SER A 595 38.83 38.42 1.24
C SER A 595 37.81 39.51 0.88
N VAL A 596 36.75 39.66 1.68
CA VAL A 596 35.68 40.66 1.54
C VAL A 596 35.60 41.47 2.82
N ILE A 597 35.45 42.79 2.74
CA ILE A 597 35.28 43.65 3.93
C ILE A 597 33.86 44.23 3.87
N GLY A 598 33.12 44.10 4.97
CA GLY A 598 31.78 44.63 5.13
C GLY A 598 31.79 46.12 5.53
N ALA A 599 30.67 46.80 5.31
CA ALA A 599 30.51 48.24 5.55
C ALA A 599 30.93 48.69 6.97
N ASN A 600 31.48 49.91 7.11
CA ASN A 600 31.90 50.53 8.39
C ASN A 600 32.99 49.77 9.20
N SER A 601 33.83 48.97 8.55
CA SER A 601 34.91 48.21 9.21
C SER A 601 36.18 49.06 9.38
N SER A 602 36.88 48.90 10.53
CA SER A 602 38.17 49.56 10.80
C SER A 602 39.25 48.50 11.09
N LEU A 603 40.27 48.46 10.23
CA LEU A 603 41.42 47.59 10.39
C LEU A 603 42.51 48.28 11.24
N ALA A 604 43.17 47.52 12.12
CA ALA A 604 44.28 48.02 12.93
C ALA A 604 45.50 48.39 12.06
N ASN A 605 46.32 49.34 12.54
CA ASN A 605 47.52 49.81 11.84
C ASN A 605 48.48 48.65 11.50
N GLY A 606 48.98 48.62 10.26
CA GLY A 606 49.89 47.58 9.76
C GLY A 606 49.22 46.34 9.15
N SER A 607 47.92 46.39 8.89
CA SER A 607 47.19 45.31 8.20
C SER A 607 47.54 45.25 6.71
N SER A 608 47.64 44.04 6.14
CA SER A 608 47.95 43.83 4.72
C SER A 608 46.82 43.12 3.98
N ILE A 609 46.49 43.63 2.78
CA ILE A 609 45.43 43.15 1.89
C ILE A 609 46.09 42.53 0.64
N GLY A 610 45.78 41.26 0.36
CA GLY A 610 46.46 40.45 -0.67
C GLY A 610 46.33 40.93 -2.12
N THR A 611 47.14 40.34 -3.01
CA THR A 611 47.55 40.87 -4.32
C THR A 611 46.58 40.67 -5.50
N THR A 612 45.40 40.07 -5.31
CA THR A 612 44.43 39.84 -6.41
C THR A 612 43.02 39.55 -5.88
N GLY A 613 42.02 40.25 -6.44
CA GLY A 613 40.59 39.92 -6.36
C GLY A 613 39.93 40.10 -5.00
N ILE A 614 39.55 41.33 -4.65
CA ILE A 614 38.81 41.64 -3.42
C ILE A 614 37.61 42.51 -3.78
N ALA A 615 36.43 42.10 -3.32
CA ALA A 615 35.16 42.81 -3.51
C ALA A 615 34.76 43.49 -2.19
N THR A 616 34.40 44.76 -2.24
CA THR A 616 33.77 45.49 -1.13
C THR A 616 32.25 45.40 -1.31
N VAL A 617 31.51 45.12 -0.24
CA VAL A 617 30.05 44.86 -0.28
C VAL A 617 29.28 46.05 0.32
N GLU A 618 29.56 47.25 -0.20
CA GLU A 618 28.96 48.58 0.15
C GLU A 618 29.72 49.45 1.19
N ASP A 619 29.48 50.77 1.08
CA ASP A 619 30.24 51.97 1.51
C ASP A 619 31.39 51.78 2.53
N GLU A 620 32.62 51.83 2.02
CA GLU A 620 33.82 52.00 2.86
C GLU A 620 34.18 53.48 3.00
N THR A 621 34.23 53.97 4.24
CA THR A 621 34.86 55.26 4.54
C THR A 621 36.34 55.02 4.82
N VAL A 622 37.19 55.22 3.82
CA VAL A 622 38.62 55.37 4.07
C VAL A 622 38.82 56.69 4.80
N SER A 623 39.38 56.62 6.01
CA SER A 623 39.72 57.82 6.79
C SER A 623 40.50 58.81 5.93
N ALA A 624 40.15 60.09 6.06
CA ALA A 624 40.38 61.19 5.11
C ALA A 624 41.84 61.52 4.74
N ASP A 625 42.83 60.77 5.22
CA ASP A 625 44.21 61.23 5.20
C ASP A 625 45.14 60.61 4.16
N LYS A 626 44.83 59.48 3.46
CA LYS A 626 45.53 59.01 2.23
C LYS A 626 44.74 57.99 1.38
N ASP A 627 45.02 58.00 0.07
CA ASP A 627 44.38 57.27 -1.05
C ASP A 627 44.19 55.74 -0.90
N MET A 628 43.07 55.22 -1.44
CA MET A 628 42.87 53.78 -1.72
C MET A 628 43.39 53.42 -3.12
N LEU A 629 44.15 52.33 -3.25
CA LEU A 629 44.66 51.85 -4.54
C LEU A 629 43.77 50.70 -5.08
N LEU A 630 42.99 50.95 -6.14
CA LEU A 630 42.23 49.91 -6.85
C LEU A 630 43.04 49.38 -8.04
N ALA A 631 43.20 48.06 -8.14
CA ALA A 631 43.99 47.40 -9.20
C ALA A 631 43.15 47.02 -10.43
N LYS A 632 43.83 46.71 -11.55
CA LYS A 632 43.18 46.21 -12.78
C LYS A 632 42.46 44.90 -12.51
N GLY A 633 41.15 44.86 -12.76
CA GLY A 633 40.32 43.65 -12.58
C GLY A 633 39.40 43.69 -11.35
N SER A 634 39.34 44.79 -10.61
CA SER A 634 38.32 45.00 -9.58
C SER A 634 36.91 45.05 -10.19
N VAL A 635 35.97 44.27 -9.64
CA VAL A 635 34.56 44.25 -10.04
C VAL A 635 33.74 44.93 -8.94
N ILE A 636 32.92 45.90 -9.32
CA ILE A 636 32.06 46.65 -8.40
C ILE A 636 30.67 46.01 -8.45
N ALA A 637 30.09 45.67 -7.29
CA ALA A 637 28.81 44.99 -7.21
C ALA A 637 27.65 45.90 -7.62
N ALA A 638 26.54 45.29 -8.06
CA ALA A 638 25.35 46.05 -8.43
C ALA A 638 24.74 46.70 -7.18
N GLY A 639 24.58 48.02 -7.19
CA GLY A 639 24.06 48.81 -6.06
C GLY A 639 25.09 49.67 -5.34
N SER A 640 26.40 49.52 -5.63
CA SER A 640 27.45 50.35 -5.04
C SER A 640 27.42 51.80 -5.53
N THR A 641 27.60 52.76 -4.61
CA THR A 641 27.64 54.21 -4.92
C THR A 641 29.08 54.69 -5.04
N LEU A 642 29.51 55.07 -6.25
CA LEU A 642 30.75 55.84 -6.40
C LEU A 642 30.43 57.31 -6.18
N THR A 643 30.97 57.90 -5.11
CA THR A 643 30.71 59.30 -4.78
C THR A 643 31.39 60.26 -5.74
N ALA A 644 30.74 61.40 -5.98
CA ALA A 644 31.30 62.50 -6.76
C ALA A 644 32.69 62.93 -6.23
N GLY A 645 33.64 63.15 -7.15
CA GLY A 645 35.04 63.46 -6.84
C GLY A 645 36.01 62.27 -7.00
N THR A 646 35.50 61.05 -7.16
CA THR A 646 36.34 59.87 -7.45
C THR A 646 36.97 59.98 -8.84
N VAL A 647 38.30 59.90 -8.92
CA VAL A 647 39.04 59.89 -10.20
C VAL A 647 39.20 58.45 -10.68
N LEU A 648 38.62 58.15 -11.84
CA LEU A 648 38.72 56.83 -12.44
C LEU A 648 40.09 56.64 -13.09
N THR A 649 40.83 55.62 -12.68
CA THR A 649 42.15 55.29 -13.28
C THR A 649 42.03 54.41 -14.53
N ASN A 650 40.88 53.74 -14.72
CA ASN A 650 40.56 52.88 -15.87
C ASN A 650 39.12 53.13 -16.37
N ASP A 651 38.81 52.70 -17.59
CA ASP A 651 37.46 52.80 -18.18
C ASP A 651 36.47 51.88 -17.45
N ILE A 652 35.24 52.36 -17.19
CA ILE A 652 34.17 51.61 -16.51
C ILE A 652 32.88 51.64 -17.34
N GLN A 653 32.14 50.53 -17.36
CA GLN A 653 30.83 50.40 -17.99
C GLN A 653 29.76 50.15 -16.91
N ALA A 654 28.78 51.04 -16.76
CA ALA A 654 27.70 50.90 -15.78
C ALA A 654 26.52 50.13 -16.38
N GLY A 655 25.97 49.14 -15.65
CA GLY A 655 24.85 48.31 -16.11
C GLY A 655 23.57 48.54 -15.31
N GLY A 656 22.57 49.21 -15.90
CA GLY A 656 21.23 49.37 -15.30
C GLY A 656 20.33 50.34 -16.09
N THR A 657 19.32 49.78 -16.76
CA THR A 657 18.17 50.38 -17.47
C THR A 657 18.42 51.50 -18.51
N THR A 658 18.17 51.13 -19.78
CA THR A 658 18.03 51.98 -20.98
C THR A 658 19.27 52.78 -21.41
N GLY A 659 20.31 52.05 -21.83
CA GLY A 659 21.45 52.58 -22.59
C GLY A 659 22.78 52.28 -21.93
N ASN A 660 23.64 51.49 -22.60
CA ASN A 660 25.03 51.28 -22.20
C ASN A 660 25.79 52.62 -22.16
N GLN A 661 25.94 53.25 -20.99
CA GLN A 661 26.80 54.42 -20.81
C GLN A 661 28.21 53.95 -20.37
N LYS A 662 29.25 54.38 -21.10
CA LYS A 662 30.67 54.10 -20.79
C LYS A 662 31.33 55.36 -20.22
N PHE A 663 32.03 55.24 -19.09
CA PHE A 663 32.87 56.29 -18.52
C PHE A 663 34.33 55.99 -18.80
N ALA A 664 35.06 56.93 -19.42
CA ALA A 664 36.46 56.73 -19.79
C ALA A 664 37.41 57.06 -18.63
N LYS A 665 38.60 56.46 -18.63
CA LYS A 665 39.67 56.73 -17.67
C LYS A 665 40.01 58.23 -17.63
N GLY A 666 40.25 58.73 -16.43
CA GLY A 666 40.60 60.13 -16.18
C GLY A 666 39.40 61.07 -16.01
N THR A 667 38.16 60.60 -16.14
CA THR A 667 36.98 61.40 -15.75
C THR A 667 36.81 61.38 -14.24
N THR A 668 36.65 62.55 -13.63
CA THR A 668 36.16 62.70 -12.27
C THR A 668 34.63 62.65 -12.30
N LEU A 669 34.03 61.82 -11.46
CA LEU A 669 32.57 61.72 -11.42
C LEU A 669 31.98 63.00 -10.80
N GLU A 670 31.07 63.66 -11.51
CA GLU A 670 30.35 64.84 -11.01
C GLU A 670 29.05 64.48 -10.25
N TYR A 671 28.56 63.26 -10.46
CA TYR A 671 27.34 62.73 -9.85
C TYR A 671 27.51 61.24 -9.50
N ASP A 672 26.71 60.78 -8.54
CA ASP A 672 26.70 59.40 -8.06
C ASP A 672 25.99 58.44 -9.05
N ILE A 673 26.38 57.16 -9.10
CA ILE A 673 25.86 56.13 -10.03
C ILE A 673 25.30 54.92 -9.25
N ILE A 674 24.12 54.37 -9.63
CA ILE A 674 23.41 53.23 -9.00
C ILE A 674 22.88 52.22 -10.07
N THR A 675 22.86 50.89 -9.82
CA THR A 675 22.49 49.81 -10.79
C THR A 675 21.54 48.71 -10.23
N GLY A 676 20.62 48.06 -11.00
CA GLY A 676 19.66 47.01 -10.52
C GLY A 676 19.25 45.85 -11.51
N THR A 677 18.46 44.82 -11.07
CA THR A 677 18.23 43.50 -11.78
C THR A 677 16.79 42.89 -11.85
N ASN A 678 16.51 42.14 -12.96
CA ASN A 678 15.52 41.06 -13.30
C ASN A 678 14.02 41.34 -13.67
N VAL A 679 13.51 40.71 -14.75
CA VAL A 679 12.08 40.70 -15.20
C VAL A 679 11.62 39.29 -15.60
N ALA A 680 10.43 38.86 -15.15
CA ALA A 680 9.71 37.64 -15.55
C ALA A 680 8.48 38.00 -16.43
N LEU A 681 8.07 37.09 -17.33
CA LEU A 681 6.97 37.30 -18.30
C LEU A 681 5.69 36.58 -17.86
N ALA A 682 4.53 37.25 -17.91
CA ALA A 682 3.30 36.83 -17.23
C ALA A 682 2.04 36.68 -18.10
N GLU A 683 2.07 36.82 -19.44
CA GLU A 683 0.83 36.73 -20.26
C GLU A 683 0.98 36.00 -21.61
N ASP A 684 -0.18 35.58 -22.15
CA ASP A 684 -0.37 34.78 -23.37
C ASP A 684 0.14 35.47 -24.65
N MET A 685 0.74 34.68 -25.55
CA MET A 685 1.24 35.15 -26.84
C MET A 685 0.39 34.63 -28.01
N VAL A 686 -0.18 35.55 -28.80
CA VAL A 686 -0.78 35.21 -30.11
C VAL A 686 0.33 35.09 -31.15
N ILE A 687 0.54 33.88 -31.69
CA ILE A 687 1.42 33.68 -32.85
C ILE A 687 0.65 34.07 -34.10
N ASN A 688 1.05 35.18 -34.72
CA ASN A 688 0.40 35.65 -35.94
C ASN A 688 0.73 34.72 -37.13
N GLY A 689 -0.23 34.54 -38.03
CA GLY A 689 -0.10 33.65 -39.20
C GLY A 689 1.10 34.04 -40.07
N GLY A 690 2.05 33.11 -40.23
CA GLY A 690 3.30 33.33 -40.98
C GLY A 690 4.58 33.22 -40.15
N SER A 691 4.48 33.03 -38.84
CA SER A 691 5.65 32.80 -37.97
C SER A 691 6.24 31.40 -38.23
N ILE A 692 7.51 31.33 -38.62
CA ILE A 692 8.20 30.06 -38.91
C ILE A 692 8.90 29.60 -37.62
N LEU A 693 8.39 28.54 -36.99
CA LEU A 693 9.06 27.89 -35.87
C LEU A 693 10.19 26.99 -36.39
N LYS A 694 11.34 27.02 -35.72
CA LYS A 694 12.48 26.16 -36.05
C LYS A 694 12.13 24.69 -35.77
N ALA A 695 12.61 23.77 -36.61
CA ALA A 695 12.47 22.34 -36.35
C ALA A 695 13.10 21.98 -35.00
N GLY A 696 12.31 21.34 -34.12
CA GLY A 696 12.71 21.00 -32.74
C GLY A 696 12.13 21.92 -31.66
N THR A 697 11.36 22.95 -32.00
CA THR A 697 10.61 23.70 -30.99
C THR A 697 9.49 22.83 -30.43
N THR A 698 9.61 22.44 -29.16
CA THR A 698 8.53 21.83 -28.39
C THR A 698 7.65 22.93 -27.83
N LEU A 699 6.45 23.10 -28.38
CA LEU A 699 5.39 23.87 -27.75
C LEU A 699 4.87 23.02 -26.59
N GLY A 700 5.17 23.41 -25.36
CA GLY A 700 4.40 22.90 -24.23
C GLY A 700 2.98 23.43 -24.39
N VAL A 701 1.99 22.54 -24.45
CA VAL A 701 0.62 22.94 -24.11
C VAL A 701 0.73 23.62 -22.75
N ASN A 702 0.17 24.82 -22.62
CA ASN A 702 -0.14 25.36 -21.31
C ASN A 702 -0.84 24.20 -20.58
N ALA A 703 -0.33 23.78 -19.42
CA ALA A 703 -1.07 22.83 -18.59
C ALA A 703 -2.49 23.38 -18.58
N VAL A 704 -3.48 22.58 -19.00
CA VAL A 704 -4.89 22.96 -19.04
C VAL A 704 -5.09 23.78 -17.77
N ALA A 705 -5.43 25.07 -17.95
CA ALA A 705 -5.59 25.95 -16.81
C ALA A 705 -6.47 25.16 -15.83
N ALA A 706 -6.06 25.09 -14.56
CA ALA A 706 -6.75 24.31 -13.52
C ALA A 706 -8.23 24.72 -13.29
N ASP A 707 -8.75 25.60 -14.15
CA ASP A 707 -10.08 26.19 -14.21
C ASP A 707 -11.05 25.41 -15.13
N ASP A 708 -10.58 24.47 -15.97
CA ASP A 708 -11.42 23.68 -16.91
C ASP A 708 -11.50 22.17 -16.58
N THR A 709 -10.97 21.78 -15.40
CA THR A 709 -11.02 20.41 -14.88
C THR A 709 -11.97 20.34 -13.70
N VAL A 710 -12.89 19.36 -13.71
CA VAL A 710 -13.92 19.22 -12.66
C VAL A 710 -13.38 18.40 -11.50
N ASP A 711 -13.36 18.98 -10.30
CA ASP A 711 -13.08 18.21 -9.10
C ASP A 711 -14.18 17.16 -8.88
N SER A 712 -13.75 15.91 -8.83
CA SER A 712 -14.63 14.74 -8.73
C SER A 712 -14.43 14.11 -7.36
N ALA A 713 -15.50 13.99 -6.58
CA ALA A 713 -15.46 13.41 -5.24
C ALA A 713 -16.19 12.06 -5.22
N VAL A 714 -15.56 11.06 -4.59
CA VAL A 714 -16.21 9.77 -4.31
C VAL A 714 -16.59 9.76 -2.84
N SER A 715 -17.85 9.47 -2.53
CA SER A 715 -18.33 9.37 -1.15
C SER A 715 -17.83 8.11 -0.44
N GLU A 716 -17.96 8.07 0.89
CA GLU A 716 -17.60 6.87 1.66
C GLU A 716 -18.41 5.66 1.17
N GLY A 717 -17.70 4.59 0.81
CA GLY A 717 -18.32 3.38 0.28
C GLY A 717 -19.14 2.65 1.33
N LYS A 718 -20.39 2.33 0.99
CA LYS A 718 -21.28 1.48 1.80
C LYS A 718 -21.14 0.04 1.34
N ALA A 719 -20.68 -0.83 2.24
CA ALA A 719 -20.62 -2.26 1.98
C ALA A 719 -21.96 -2.92 2.38
N TYR A 720 -22.54 -3.69 1.46
CA TYR A 720 -23.71 -4.52 1.70
C TYR A 720 -23.35 -6.00 1.56
N ARG A 721 -24.02 -6.82 2.36
CA ARG A 721 -23.92 -8.28 2.34
C ARG A 721 -25.31 -8.87 2.26
N LEU A 722 -25.40 -10.19 1.99
CA LEU A 722 -26.71 -10.87 2.00
C LEU A 722 -27.42 -10.76 3.36
N SER A 723 -26.67 -10.60 4.45
CA SER A 723 -27.24 -10.34 5.78
C SER A 723 -27.95 -9.00 5.93
N ASP A 724 -27.53 -8.02 5.13
CA ASP A 724 -27.87 -6.60 5.27
C ASP A 724 -28.95 -6.15 4.26
N VAL A 725 -29.52 -7.11 3.52
CA VAL A 725 -30.57 -6.85 2.54
C VAL A 725 -31.83 -6.32 3.23
N ASP A 726 -32.18 -5.08 2.90
CA ASP A 726 -33.41 -4.42 3.30
C ASP A 726 -34.17 -3.96 2.06
N VAL A 727 -35.35 -4.54 1.81
CA VAL A 727 -36.21 -4.24 0.66
C VAL A 727 -37.41 -3.35 1.01
N THR A 728 -37.39 -2.71 2.19
CA THR A 728 -38.48 -1.82 2.62
C THR A 728 -38.62 -0.57 1.76
N THR A 729 -37.55 -0.16 1.08
CA THR A 729 -37.52 0.92 0.08
C THR A 729 -37.27 0.36 -1.32
N GLN A 730 -37.64 1.12 -2.35
CA GLN A 730 -37.38 0.73 -3.75
C GLN A 730 -35.88 0.64 -4.04
N GLU A 731 -35.11 1.62 -3.56
CA GLU A 731 -33.65 1.63 -3.66
C GLU A 731 -33.02 0.44 -2.93
N GLY A 732 -33.46 0.16 -1.70
CA GLY A 732 -33.02 -1.01 -0.94
C GLY A 732 -33.35 -2.34 -1.63
N ALA A 733 -34.50 -2.42 -2.30
CA ALA A 733 -34.86 -3.57 -3.12
C ALA A 733 -33.94 -3.76 -4.34
N GLN A 734 -33.51 -2.68 -5.00
CA GLN A 734 -32.55 -2.73 -6.10
C GLN A 734 -31.16 -3.18 -5.62
N ILE A 735 -30.71 -2.67 -4.46
CA ILE A 735 -29.49 -3.12 -3.79
C ILE A 735 -29.61 -4.61 -3.44
N GLY A 736 -30.76 -5.05 -2.92
CA GLY A 736 -31.05 -6.45 -2.60
C GLY A 736 -30.93 -7.40 -3.81
N ILE A 737 -31.37 -6.97 -4.99
CA ILE A 737 -31.18 -7.73 -6.25
C ILE A 737 -29.69 -7.89 -6.54
N ALA A 738 -28.92 -6.81 -6.45
CA ALA A 738 -27.49 -6.83 -6.72
C ALA A 738 -26.70 -7.68 -5.71
N VAL A 739 -27.05 -7.58 -4.43
CA VAL A 739 -26.50 -8.44 -3.36
C VAL A 739 -26.79 -9.92 -3.65
N ALA A 740 -28.02 -10.24 -4.06
CA ALA A 740 -28.40 -11.61 -4.39
C ALA A 740 -27.64 -12.12 -5.63
N ASP A 741 -27.42 -11.29 -6.65
CA ASP A 741 -26.60 -11.65 -7.81
C ASP A 741 -25.14 -11.91 -7.46
N ALA A 742 -24.55 -11.04 -6.63
CA ALA A 742 -23.20 -11.25 -6.10
C ALA A 742 -23.10 -12.52 -5.24
N ALA A 743 -24.16 -12.82 -4.47
CA ALA A 743 -24.24 -14.04 -3.66
C ALA A 743 -24.33 -15.30 -4.54
N LEU A 744 -25.17 -15.30 -5.57
CA LEU A 744 -25.28 -16.40 -6.53
C LEU A 744 -23.93 -16.67 -7.21
N LYS A 745 -23.27 -15.62 -7.71
CA LYS A 745 -21.94 -15.74 -8.32
C LYS A 745 -20.90 -16.32 -7.37
N SER A 746 -20.96 -15.93 -6.09
CA SER A 746 -20.08 -16.49 -5.05
C SER A 746 -20.37 -17.98 -4.82
N LEU A 747 -21.65 -18.37 -4.71
CA LEU A 747 -22.07 -19.76 -4.53
C LEU A 747 -21.72 -20.64 -5.75
N ASP A 748 -21.94 -20.13 -6.96
CA ASP A 748 -21.59 -20.79 -8.21
C ASP A 748 -20.08 -21.03 -8.32
N LYS A 749 -19.25 -20.09 -7.85
CA LYS A 749 -17.80 -20.29 -7.76
C LYS A 749 -17.46 -21.44 -6.81
N VAL A 750 -18.04 -21.47 -5.60
CA VAL A 750 -17.82 -22.57 -4.65
C VAL A 750 -18.25 -23.91 -5.23
N ARG A 751 -19.40 -23.94 -5.92
CA ARG A 751 -19.92 -25.13 -6.59
C ARG A 751 -19.01 -25.61 -7.74
N SER A 752 -18.52 -24.68 -8.55
CA SER A 752 -17.54 -24.98 -9.61
C SER A 752 -16.25 -25.56 -9.04
N ASP A 753 -15.73 -24.96 -7.97
CA ASP A 753 -14.52 -25.45 -7.28
C ASP A 753 -14.73 -26.88 -6.76
N LEU A 754 -15.88 -27.15 -6.11
CA LEU A 754 -16.26 -28.50 -5.67
C LEU A 754 -16.38 -29.51 -6.82
N GLY A 755 -17.00 -29.12 -7.94
CA GLY A 755 -17.12 -29.97 -9.12
C GLY A 755 -15.75 -30.32 -9.72
N SER A 756 -14.81 -29.37 -9.71
CA SER A 756 -13.42 -29.61 -10.14
C SER A 756 -12.72 -30.63 -9.24
N VAL A 757 -12.89 -30.51 -7.92
CA VAL A 757 -12.33 -31.44 -6.93
C VAL A 757 -12.95 -32.84 -7.07
N GLN A 758 -14.26 -32.94 -7.30
CA GLN A 758 -14.94 -34.21 -7.55
C GLN A 758 -14.36 -34.92 -8.79
N ASN A 759 -14.13 -34.18 -9.87
CA ASN A 759 -13.52 -34.71 -11.08
C ASN A 759 -12.08 -35.19 -10.83
N GLN A 760 -11.28 -34.42 -10.09
CA GLN A 760 -9.93 -34.81 -9.69
C GLN A 760 -9.92 -36.07 -8.83
N LEU A 761 -10.78 -36.15 -7.81
CA LEU A 761 -10.93 -37.33 -6.95
C LEU A 761 -11.32 -38.56 -7.76
N THR A 762 -12.31 -38.44 -8.65
CA THR A 762 -12.78 -39.55 -9.49
C THR A 762 -11.67 -40.05 -10.42
N SER A 763 -10.95 -39.14 -11.08
CA SER A 763 -9.82 -39.51 -11.95
C SER A 763 -8.71 -40.18 -11.17
N THR A 764 -8.37 -39.64 -10.00
CA THR A 764 -7.32 -40.17 -9.14
C THR A 764 -7.69 -41.55 -8.60
N ILE A 765 -8.92 -41.75 -8.12
CA ILE A 765 -9.42 -43.05 -7.65
C ILE A 765 -9.37 -44.09 -8.76
N ASN A 766 -9.76 -43.73 -9.98
CA ASN A 766 -9.67 -44.64 -11.14
C ASN A 766 -8.21 -45.03 -11.41
N ASN A 767 -7.27 -44.07 -11.37
CA ASN A 767 -5.84 -44.33 -11.54
C ASN A 767 -5.28 -45.24 -10.43
N ILE A 768 -5.59 -44.96 -9.17
CA ILE A 768 -5.17 -45.74 -8.01
C ILE A 768 -5.78 -47.14 -8.05
N SER A 769 -7.03 -47.28 -8.51
CA SER A 769 -7.70 -48.56 -8.69
C SER A 769 -6.97 -49.43 -9.71
N THR A 770 -6.63 -48.88 -10.88
CA THR A 770 -5.81 -49.58 -11.88
C THR A 770 -4.43 -49.94 -11.31
N THR A 771 -3.80 -49.00 -10.61
CA THR A 771 -2.48 -49.23 -9.98
C THR A 771 -2.56 -50.34 -8.92
N ARG A 772 -3.61 -50.37 -8.10
CA ARG A 772 -3.85 -51.42 -7.10
C ARG A 772 -3.99 -52.78 -7.76
N VAL A 773 -4.74 -52.88 -8.85
CA VAL A 773 -4.89 -54.14 -9.62
C VAL A 773 -3.54 -54.59 -10.18
N ASN A 774 -2.76 -53.68 -10.77
CA ASN A 774 -1.44 -54.00 -11.33
C ASN A 774 -0.44 -54.43 -10.24
N VAL A 775 -0.40 -53.73 -9.11
CA VAL A 775 0.46 -54.08 -7.96
C VAL A 775 0.04 -55.42 -7.36
N SER A 776 -1.26 -55.68 -7.24
CA SER A 776 -1.78 -56.97 -6.77
C SER A 776 -1.48 -58.12 -7.74
N ALA A 777 -1.54 -57.88 -9.05
CA ALA A 777 -1.16 -58.87 -10.05
C ALA A 777 0.35 -59.16 -10.04
N ALA A 778 1.18 -58.12 -9.84
CA ALA A 778 2.62 -58.28 -9.67
C ALA A 778 2.97 -59.05 -8.39
N GLU A 779 2.27 -58.79 -7.28
CA GLU A 779 2.42 -59.56 -6.04
C GLU A 779 2.04 -61.03 -6.24
N SER A 780 0.88 -61.29 -6.85
CA SER A 780 0.38 -62.63 -7.20
C SER A 780 1.37 -63.39 -8.08
N THR A 781 1.95 -62.75 -9.10
CA THR A 781 2.96 -63.40 -9.97
C THR A 781 4.21 -63.87 -9.20
N ILE A 782 4.59 -63.15 -8.13
CA ILE A 782 5.74 -63.51 -7.32
C ILE A 782 5.38 -64.59 -6.30
N ARG A 783 4.19 -64.49 -5.69
CA ARG A 783 3.85 -65.26 -4.50
C ARG A 783 3.00 -66.48 -4.79
N ASP A 784 2.18 -66.47 -5.82
CA ASP A 784 1.24 -67.57 -6.12
C ASP A 784 1.94 -68.73 -6.79
N VAL A 785 1.44 -69.94 -6.54
CA VAL A 785 1.94 -71.17 -7.14
C VAL A 785 1.16 -71.51 -8.41
N ASP A 786 1.86 -71.95 -9.46
CA ASP A 786 1.19 -72.64 -10.57
C ASP A 786 0.74 -74.01 -10.07
N PHE A 787 -0.56 -74.12 -9.78
CA PHE A 787 -1.14 -75.34 -9.26
C PHE A 787 -0.91 -76.55 -10.17
N SER A 788 -0.88 -76.34 -11.49
CA SER A 788 -0.72 -77.42 -12.47
C SER A 788 0.71 -77.97 -12.43
N GLU A 789 1.70 -77.07 -12.40
CA GLU A 789 3.11 -77.45 -12.33
C GLU A 789 3.46 -78.08 -10.97
N GLU A 790 3.04 -77.46 -9.87
CA GLU A 790 3.35 -77.96 -8.52
C GLU A 790 2.64 -79.29 -8.24
N SER A 791 1.44 -79.53 -8.77
CA SER A 791 0.76 -80.83 -8.67
C SER A 791 1.52 -81.95 -9.40
N ALA A 792 2.12 -81.65 -10.55
CA ALA A 792 2.97 -82.60 -11.26
C ALA A 792 4.26 -82.91 -10.48
N VAL A 793 4.87 -81.89 -9.86
CA VAL A 793 6.06 -82.04 -9.00
C VAL A 793 5.72 -82.86 -7.75
N PHE A 794 4.60 -82.57 -7.08
CA PHE A 794 4.11 -83.33 -5.94
C PHE A 794 3.93 -84.82 -6.29
N THR A 795 3.26 -85.10 -7.40
CA THR A 795 3.02 -86.48 -7.87
C THR A 795 4.34 -87.20 -8.16
N LYS A 796 5.31 -86.52 -8.79
CA LYS A 796 6.65 -87.06 -9.04
C LYS A 796 7.40 -87.36 -7.73
N LEU A 797 7.35 -86.45 -6.75
CA LEU A 797 8.00 -86.62 -5.44
C LEU A 797 7.34 -87.74 -4.62
N GLN A 798 6.02 -87.90 -4.73
CA GLN A 798 5.29 -88.99 -4.09
C GLN A 798 5.72 -90.36 -4.65
N ILE A 799 5.87 -90.46 -5.98
CA ILE A 799 6.41 -91.66 -6.64
C ILE A 799 7.87 -91.92 -6.24
N LEU A 800 8.71 -90.87 -6.15
CA LEU A 800 10.10 -90.97 -5.73
C LEU A 800 10.27 -91.39 -4.26
N SER A 801 9.40 -90.92 -3.36
CA SER A 801 9.41 -91.32 -1.95
C SER A 801 9.05 -92.81 -1.82
N GLN A 802 8.01 -93.25 -2.53
CA GLN A 802 7.67 -94.68 -2.64
C GLN A 802 8.85 -95.48 -3.21
N ALA A 803 9.43 -95.08 -4.34
CA ALA A 803 10.59 -95.75 -4.93
C ALA A 803 11.84 -95.76 -4.02
N GLY A 804 12.06 -94.69 -3.25
CA GLY A 804 13.15 -94.58 -2.29
C GLY A 804 13.04 -95.57 -1.13
N THR A 805 11.84 -95.76 -0.59
CA THR A 805 11.58 -96.78 0.45
C THR A 805 11.83 -98.19 -0.07
N PHE A 806 11.41 -98.49 -1.31
CA PHE A 806 11.72 -99.76 -1.99
C PHE A 806 13.23 -99.94 -2.22
N ALA A 807 13.94 -98.91 -2.69
CA ALA A 807 15.39 -98.97 -2.92
C ALA A 807 16.20 -99.16 -1.62
N MET A 808 15.77 -98.53 -0.52
CA MET A 808 16.38 -98.73 0.81
C MET A 808 16.13 -100.16 1.32
N SER A 809 14.92 -100.68 1.15
CA SER A 809 14.58 -102.08 1.45
C SER A 809 15.46 -103.05 0.67
N GLN A 810 15.63 -102.82 -0.66
CA GLN A 810 16.47 -103.63 -1.54
C GLN A 810 17.97 -103.54 -1.18
N ALA A 811 18.48 -102.35 -0.84
CA ALA A 811 19.87 -102.16 -0.44
C ALA A 811 20.19 -102.87 0.89
N ASN A 812 19.24 -102.87 1.83
CA ASN A 812 19.34 -103.63 3.08
C ASN A 812 19.26 -105.14 2.83
N ALA A 813 18.34 -105.59 1.97
CA ALA A 813 18.22 -107.01 1.60
C ALA A 813 19.48 -107.54 0.91
N SER A 814 20.10 -106.76 0.01
CA SER A 814 21.35 -107.15 -0.66
C SER A 814 22.53 -107.27 0.30
N ALA A 815 22.65 -106.38 1.29
CA ALA A 815 23.70 -106.43 2.31
C ALA A 815 23.49 -107.60 3.29
N GLN A 816 22.23 -107.90 3.66
CA GLN A 816 21.87 -109.07 4.46
C GLN A 816 22.13 -110.38 3.70
N GLY A 817 21.85 -110.42 2.40
CA GLY A 817 22.17 -111.57 1.54
C GLY A 817 23.67 -111.87 1.45
N VAL A 818 24.51 -110.84 1.43
CA VAL A 818 25.98 -111.01 1.47
C VAL A 818 26.47 -111.45 2.86
N LEU A 819 25.88 -110.94 3.94
CA LEU A 819 26.16 -111.39 5.31
C LEU A 819 25.75 -112.85 5.54
N SER A 820 24.65 -113.28 4.94
CA SER A 820 24.16 -114.67 4.94
C SER A 820 25.05 -115.64 4.16
N LEU A 821 25.90 -115.15 3.24
CA LEU A 821 26.85 -115.97 2.46
C LEU A 821 28.24 -116.05 3.12
N LEU A 822 28.49 -115.25 4.17
CA LEU A 822 29.76 -115.19 4.92
C LEU A 822 29.66 -115.80 6.33
N GLN A 823 28.44 -116.13 6.78
CA GLN A 823 28.19 -117.07 7.88
C GLN A 823 28.02 -118.47 7.29
#